data_AF-A0A9D7GXG1-F1
#
_entry.id   AF-A0A9D7GXG1-F1
#
_cell.length_a   1.000
_cell.length_b   1.000
_cell.length_c   1.000
_cell.angle_alpha   90.00
_cell.angle_beta   90.00
_cell.angle_gamma   90.00
#
_symmetry.space_group_name_H-M   'P 1'
#
loop_
_entity.id
_entity.type
_entity.pdbx_description
1 polymer ?
#
loop_
_entity_poly.entity_id
_entity_poly.type
_entity_poly.pdbx_seq_one_letter_code
_entity_poly.pdbx_strand_id
1 'polypeptide(L)'
;MLVASLAVLTACARDLDTLAPAAFPTTAAIFNDVYAGVSFEAFGGSKVDAVSVDPATRFRGAAAIKVAIPAPGDASGGYAGGAFVAIVPRNLTGYNALTFYAKAASNASLDVAGFGNDNSGNSPYVAQVNGLALTTSWKKYVIPIPLAAKLERERGAFFFAEGPENGVGNTIWFDEIQFENLSTVANARPAITTATIYDEVGATFSVSGTSVTFAVAGVDQTVSAAPAYFTFRSSNETVARVAADGSIRVVGAGAATVTASLGSTDASGTITLNAAAPPTIASPVPTRAPADVISLFSDVYTNRPVDTWSATWDQADVADVPVGGNVAKKYTKLAFAGVEFISNQFNASAMTHLHIDLWTQDPSRFSVKLVDFGANGVFGGNDDSEFEVTLSRTSTPSLSTGAWNSLDIPLSAFTGLTGRGHIAQMIIAGASPTIYLDNVYFYKVPVPTSPPVAAPTPTAPAGNVISLYSNAYPNRQVNTWSADWDQADVEDLQVAGNDTKKYSNVVFAGIEFTSAPIDASAMTNFHMSVWTPDATALPKSFRIKLVDFGANGTFDGGDDSEHEYTVNASSTPPLVTGSWVSINIPMSDFTGLTARAHLAQMILVGDLGTFFLDNVYFSTSATLTAPVSPAPAPTFAAGDVISLFSNAYPNRTIDTWSAGWDQADVADVQVAGNDVKKYTNVVFAGIEFTSQTINATAMTHFTLDLWTPDPTDAPKNFRIKLVDFGANGAFGGNDDAEHELTLSRASTPPLTTGNWVRFDIPLTAFTGLTTRGHLAQMILVGDLPTFFVDNVLLHK
;
A
#
# COMPACT_ATOMS: atom_id res chain seq x y z
N MET A 1 26.99 -6.86 -94.33
CA MET A 1 26.20 -6.68 -93.08
C MET A 1 26.97 -5.69 -92.22
N LEU A 2 26.57 -4.42 -92.26
CA LEU A 2 25.83 -3.71 -91.19
C LEU A 2 26.76 -3.35 -90.01
N VAL A 3 27.34 -2.15 -90.01
CA VAL A 3 26.95 -0.96 -89.22
C VAL A 3 27.46 -1.01 -87.77
N ALA A 4 28.40 -0.12 -87.43
CA ALA A 4 28.24 0.94 -86.42
C ALA A 4 29.61 1.56 -86.08
N SER A 5 29.90 2.73 -86.64
CA SER A 5 30.99 3.60 -86.19
C SER A 5 30.55 4.32 -84.92
N LEU A 6 31.11 3.96 -83.77
CA LEU A 6 30.88 4.66 -82.51
C LEU A 6 31.99 5.71 -82.31
N ALA A 7 31.67 6.96 -82.60
CA ALA A 7 32.52 8.11 -82.32
C ALA A 7 32.47 8.40 -80.81
N VAL A 8 33.61 8.22 -80.13
CA VAL A 8 33.77 8.62 -78.72
C VAL A 8 34.04 10.12 -78.69
N LEU A 9 33.00 10.90 -78.39
CA LEU A 9 33.13 12.29 -77.94
C LEU A 9 33.67 12.29 -76.51
N THR A 10 34.90 12.75 -76.33
CA THR A 10 35.42 13.12 -75.01
C THR A 10 34.68 14.36 -74.52
N ALA A 11 33.59 14.16 -73.77
CA ALA A 11 33.00 15.22 -72.97
C ALA A 11 33.93 15.50 -71.79
N CYS A 12 34.35 16.75 -71.61
CA CYS A 12 34.97 17.20 -70.37
C CYS A 12 33.99 16.94 -69.23
N ALA A 13 34.25 15.94 -68.39
CA ALA A 13 33.54 15.80 -67.12
C ALA A 13 33.87 17.04 -66.28
N ARG A 14 32.83 17.76 -65.82
CA ARG A 14 33.00 18.84 -64.84
C ARG A 14 33.46 18.21 -63.53
N ASP A 15 34.62 18.64 -63.05
CA ASP A 15 35.10 18.39 -61.71
C ASP A 15 34.14 19.07 -60.70
N LEU A 16 33.45 18.26 -59.90
CA LEU A 16 32.50 18.69 -58.86
C LEU A 16 33.09 18.55 -57.45
N ASP A 17 34.36 18.13 -57.32
CA ASP A 17 34.98 17.79 -56.02
C ASP A 17 35.36 19.02 -55.18
N THR A 18 35.05 20.24 -55.64
CA THR A 18 35.39 21.51 -54.95
C THR A 18 34.19 22.36 -54.54
N LEU A 19 32.96 21.94 -54.81
CA LEU A 19 31.76 22.70 -54.43
C LEU A 19 31.22 22.22 -53.08
N ALA A 20 31.77 22.76 -51.99
CA ALA A 20 31.12 22.66 -50.68
C ALA A 20 29.69 23.24 -50.78
N PRO A 21 28.69 22.66 -50.09
CA PRO A 21 27.35 23.23 -50.04
C PRO A 21 27.40 24.72 -49.64
N ALA A 22 26.58 25.55 -50.27
CA ALA A 22 26.48 26.96 -49.90
C ALA A 22 26.12 27.09 -48.41
N ALA A 23 26.91 27.85 -47.65
CA ALA A 23 26.66 28.07 -46.24
C ALA A 23 25.32 28.80 -46.04
N PHE A 24 24.58 28.42 -44.99
CA PHE A 24 23.36 29.14 -44.61
C PHE A 24 23.72 30.57 -44.15
N PRO A 25 22.91 31.59 -44.51
CA PRO A 25 23.15 32.97 -44.11
C PRO A 25 23.16 33.13 -42.59
N THR A 26 24.05 33.97 -42.07
CA THR A 26 24.15 34.32 -40.65
C THR A 26 23.44 35.64 -40.35
N THR A 27 22.34 35.95 -41.06
CA THR A 27 21.66 37.24 -40.92
C THR A 27 21.00 37.36 -39.55
N ALA A 28 21.51 38.25 -38.69
CA ALA A 28 20.94 38.56 -37.37
C ALA A 28 19.57 39.22 -37.46
N ALA A 29 19.42 40.23 -38.31
CA ALA A 29 18.22 41.07 -38.36
C ALA A 29 16.99 40.28 -38.84
N ILE A 30 15.87 40.51 -38.17
CA ILE A 30 14.54 40.03 -38.55
C ILE A 30 13.72 41.21 -39.02
N PHE A 31 13.72 42.29 -38.22
CA PHE A 31 13.13 43.57 -38.57
C PHE A 31 13.88 44.73 -37.91
N ASN A 32 14.59 45.51 -38.72
CA ASN A 32 15.20 46.80 -38.36
C ASN A 32 14.73 47.78 -39.44
N ASP A 33 13.53 48.34 -39.31
CA ASP A 33 12.77 49.14 -40.30
C ASP A 33 12.15 48.38 -41.49
N VAL A 34 12.78 47.29 -41.92
CA VAL A 34 12.29 46.44 -43.02
C VAL A 34 12.46 44.96 -42.66
N TYR A 35 11.62 44.10 -43.24
CA TYR A 35 11.75 42.66 -43.11
C TYR A 35 13.06 42.18 -43.75
N ALA A 36 13.94 41.60 -42.95
CA ALA A 36 15.25 41.16 -43.40
C ALA A 36 15.19 39.68 -43.82
N GLY A 37 14.62 39.37 -44.99
CA GLY A 37 14.58 37.98 -45.50
C GLY A 37 13.71 37.03 -44.68
N VAL A 38 12.61 37.54 -44.13
CA VAL A 38 11.56 36.78 -43.44
C VAL A 38 10.19 37.08 -44.05
N SER A 39 9.24 36.17 -43.86
CA SER A 39 7.80 36.37 -44.09
C SER A 39 7.04 36.15 -42.79
N PHE A 40 6.01 36.95 -42.53
CA PHE A 40 5.10 36.70 -41.42
C PHE A 40 4.06 35.66 -41.83
N GLU A 41 3.87 34.66 -40.99
CA GLU A 41 2.88 33.59 -41.16
C GLU A 41 1.98 33.56 -39.92
N ALA A 42 0.70 33.88 -40.09
CA ALA A 42 -0.28 33.92 -39.01
C ALA A 42 -0.62 32.51 -38.51
N PHE A 43 -0.83 32.36 -37.20
CA PHE A 43 -1.26 31.08 -36.61
C PHE A 43 -2.75 30.83 -36.83
N GLY A 44 -3.16 29.56 -36.77
CA GLY A 44 -4.57 29.16 -36.90
C GLY A 44 -5.46 29.83 -35.85
N GLY A 45 -6.57 30.45 -36.29
CA GLY A 45 -7.51 31.18 -35.42
C GLY A 45 -7.07 32.57 -34.97
N SER A 46 -5.87 33.01 -35.36
CA SER A 46 -5.41 34.39 -35.14
C SER A 46 -6.06 35.36 -36.12
N LYS A 47 -6.05 36.65 -35.74
CA LYS A 47 -6.39 37.75 -36.64
C LYS A 47 -5.30 37.91 -37.71
N VAL A 48 -5.61 37.43 -38.91
CA VAL A 48 -4.64 37.26 -40.02
C VAL A 48 -4.05 38.57 -40.54
N ASP A 49 -4.73 39.70 -40.34
CA ASP A 49 -4.28 41.05 -40.72
C ASP A 49 -3.80 41.89 -39.52
N ALA A 50 -3.55 41.26 -38.37
CA ALA A 50 -3.15 41.98 -37.15
C ALA A 50 -1.79 42.67 -37.25
N VAL A 51 -0.90 42.20 -38.14
CA VAL A 51 0.48 42.68 -38.26
C VAL A 51 0.63 43.67 -39.41
N SER A 52 1.19 44.84 -39.11
CA SER A 52 1.47 45.91 -40.07
C SER A 52 2.76 46.64 -39.72
N VAL A 53 3.26 47.49 -40.61
CA VAL A 53 4.42 48.37 -40.37
C VAL A 53 3.94 49.78 -40.05
N ASP A 54 4.39 50.35 -38.93
CA ASP A 54 4.02 51.67 -38.44
C ASP A 54 5.23 52.63 -38.45
N PRO A 55 5.25 53.65 -39.32
CA PRO A 55 6.33 54.63 -39.35
C PRO A 55 6.22 55.69 -38.25
N ALA A 56 5.05 55.85 -37.61
CA ALA A 56 4.81 56.90 -36.62
C ALA A 56 5.29 56.50 -35.22
N THR A 57 5.01 55.26 -34.80
CA THR A 57 5.36 54.76 -33.47
C THR A 57 6.52 53.78 -33.56
N ARG A 58 7.75 54.27 -33.34
CA ARG A 58 8.99 53.47 -33.46
C ARG A 58 9.97 53.77 -32.33
N PHE A 59 10.90 52.85 -32.08
CA PHE A 59 12.01 53.05 -31.13
C PHE A 59 13.18 53.74 -31.82
N ARG A 60 13.59 53.22 -32.98
CA ARG A 60 14.72 53.73 -33.78
C ARG A 60 14.36 53.65 -35.27
N GLY A 61 15.14 54.31 -36.11
CA GLY A 61 15.02 54.17 -37.57
C GLY A 61 13.78 54.83 -38.16
N ALA A 62 13.20 54.17 -39.16
CA ALA A 62 12.09 54.60 -39.99
C ALA A 62 10.73 53.97 -39.61
N ALA A 63 10.68 52.77 -39.04
CA ALA A 63 9.41 52.12 -38.70
C ALA A 63 9.54 50.99 -37.66
N ALA A 64 8.43 50.64 -37.02
CA ALA A 64 8.29 49.46 -36.17
C ALA A 64 7.20 48.51 -36.70
N ILE A 65 7.19 47.27 -36.23
CA ILE A 65 6.06 46.35 -36.41
C ILE A 65 4.97 46.74 -35.43
N LYS A 66 3.75 46.93 -35.92
CA LYS A 66 2.54 47.15 -35.14
C LYS A 66 1.66 45.91 -35.20
N VAL A 67 1.19 45.48 -34.03
CA VAL A 67 0.29 44.35 -33.85
C VAL A 67 -1.01 44.83 -33.22
N ALA A 68 -2.13 44.65 -33.92
CA ALA A 68 -3.46 44.97 -33.44
C ALA A 68 -4.09 43.76 -32.75
N ILE A 69 -4.18 43.79 -31.42
CA ILE A 69 -4.79 42.73 -30.62
C ILE A 69 -6.32 42.89 -30.66
N PRO A 70 -7.07 41.87 -31.11
CA PRO A 70 -8.52 41.94 -31.22
C PRO A 70 -9.21 42.06 -29.87
N ALA A 71 -10.38 42.68 -29.84
CA ALA A 71 -11.27 42.62 -28.67
C ALA A 71 -12.00 41.26 -28.62
N PRO A 72 -12.55 40.85 -27.45
CA PRO A 72 -13.34 39.62 -27.36
C PRO A 72 -14.49 39.60 -28.38
N GLY A 73 -14.60 38.49 -29.11
CA GLY A 73 -15.66 38.31 -30.12
C GLY A 73 -15.38 38.93 -31.49
N ASP A 74 -14.18 39.45 -31.76
CA ASP A 74 -13.79 39.88 -33.11
C ASP A 74 -13.88 38.70 -34.11
N ALA A 75 -14.70 38.85 -35.14
CA ALA A 75 -14.93 37.83 -36.15
C ALA A 75 -13.70 37.52 -37.01
N SER A 76 -12.68 38.39 -37.02
CA SER A 76 -11.43 38.20 -37.75
C SER A 76 -10.40 37.33 -37.04
N GLY A 77 -10.60 37.02 -35.75
CA GLY A 77 -9.73 36.17 -34.94
C GLY A 77 -9.78 36.51 -33.45
N GLY A 78 -9.62 35.53 -32.57
CA GLY A 78 -9.73 35.71 -31.11
C GLY A 78 -8.49 36.27 -30.44
N TYR A 79 -7.36 36.29 -31.14
CA TYR A 79 -6.04 36.73 -30.68
C TYR A 79 -5.19 37.19 -31.88
N ALA A 80 -4.07 37.86 -31.65
CA ALA A 80 -3.09 38.15 -32.70
C ALA A 80 -1.82 37.32 -32.46
N GLY A 81 -1.37 36.56 -33.45
CA GLY A 81 -0.18 35.73 -33.31
C GLY A 81 0.28 35.09 -34.61
N GLY A 82 1.58 34.82 -34.67
CA GLY A 82 2.21 34.21 -35.84
C GLY A 82 3.72 34.16 -35.71
N ALA A 83 4.38 33.62 -36.73
CA ALA A 83 5.82 33.48 -36.82
C ALA A 83 6.39 34.28 -37.99
N PHE A 84 7.49 34.99 -37.74
CA PHE A 84 8.40 35.47 -38.77
C PHE A 84 9.34 34.33 -39.15
N VAL A 85 9.13 33.80 -40.36
CA VAL A 85 9.83 32.64 -40.89
C VAL A 85 10.86 33.10 -41.90
N ALA A 86 12.10 32.65 -41.76
CA ALA A 86 13.16 32.93 -42.72
C ALA A 86 12.87 32.24 -44.06
N ILE A 87 12.94 33.02 -45.14
CA ILE A 87 12.72 32.54 -46.51
C ILE A 87 13.77 31.47 -46.87
N VAL A 88 15.01 31.70 -46.42
CA VAL A 88 16.11 30.73 -46.46
C VAL A 88 16.53 30.46 -45.01
N PRO A 89 16.70 29.18 -44.60
CA PRO A 89 17.18 28.87 -43.24
C PRO A 89 18.49 29.57 -42.92
N ARG A 90 18.69 29.89 -41.64
CA ARG A 90 19.84 30.65 -41.16
C ARG A 90 20.73 29.82 -40.26
N ASN A 91 22.03 30.09 -40.34
CA ASN A 91 22.97 29.64 -39.33
C ASN A 91 23.01 30.67 -38.20
N LEU A 92 22.48 30.30 -37.02
CA LEU A 92 22.41 31.13 -35.83
C LEU A 92 23.39 30.70 -34.73
N THR A 93 24.34 29.81 -35.03
CA THR A 93 25.27 29.27 -34.02
C THR A 93 26.20 30.32 -33.40
N GLY A 94 26.33 31.49 -34.02
CA GLY A 94 27.14 32.62 -33.52
C GLY A 94 26.44 33.54 -32.51
N TYR A 95 25.16 33.32 -32.23
CA TYR A 95 24.34 34.16 -31.35
C TYR A 95 24.03 33.46 -30.03
N ASN A 96 23.64 34.22 -29.00
CA ASN A 96 23.19 33.65 -27.73
C ASN A 96 21.85 34.24 -27.23
N ALA A 97 21.26 35.18 -27.97
CA ALA A 97 19.95 35.72 -27.66
C ALA A 97 19.22 36.20 -28.91
N LEU A 98 17.89 36.07 -28.90
CA LEU A 98 17.00 36.93 -29.66
C LEU A 98 16.73 38.19 -28.84
N THR A 99 16.78 39.37 -29.45
CA THR A 99 16.41 40.63 -28.80
C THR A 99 15.44 41.43 -29.65
N PHE A 100 14.70 42.29 -28.96
CA PHE A 100 13.79 43.25 -29.57
C PHE A 100 13.48 44.36 -28.58
N TYR A 101 13.11 45.53 -29.08
CA TYR A 101 12.43 46.55 -28.29
C TYR A 101 10.93 46.36 -28.45
N ALA A 102 10.19 46.47 -27.35
CA ALA A 102 8.73 46.44 -27.40
C ALA A 102 8.09 47.45 -26.44
N LYS A 103 6.88 47.89 -26.81
CA LYS A 103 5.95 48.63 -25.96
C LYS A 103 4.51 48.28 -26.33
N ALA A 104 3.57 48.58 -25.45
CA ALA A 104 2.14 48.44 -25.69
C ALA A 104 1.40 49.79 -25.54
N ALA A 105 0.17 49.90 -26.04
CA ALA A 105 -0.64 51.11 -25.92
C ALA A 105 -1.12 51.31 -24.48
N SER A 106 -1.45 50.21 -23.81
CA SER A 106 -1.62 50.08 -22.36
C SER A 106 -0.75 48.93 -21.84
N ASN A 107 -0.42 48.95 -20.54
CA ASN A 107 0.30 47.83 -19.92
C ASN A 107 -0.41 46.50 -20.25
N ALA A 108 0.37 45.49 -20.59
CA ALA A 108 -0.12 44.17 -21.00
C ALA A 108 0.91 43.09 -20.65
N SER A 109 0.46 41.84 -20.59
CA SER A 109 1.32 40.69 -20.41
C SER A 109 1.35 39.90 -21.71
N LEU A 110 2.39 40.08 -22.52
CA LEU A 110 2.51 39.35 -23.78
C LEU A 110 2.52 37.83 -23.52
N ASP A 111 1.46 37.14 -23.94
CA ASP A 111 1.19 35.74 -23.57
C ASP A 111 2.38 34.84 -23.91
N VAL A 112 2.92 34.96 -25.13
CA VAL A 112 4.11 34.24 -25.55
C VAL A 112 4.95 35.05 -26.53
N ALA A 113 6.27 34.95 -26.38
CA ALA A 113 7.25 35.39 -27.36
C ALA A 113 8.43 34.41 -27.41
N GLY A 114 8.98 34.18 -28.60
CA GLY A 114 10.07 33.22 -28.76
C GLY A 114 10.64 33.16 -30.16
N PHE A 115 11.43 32.13 -30.42
CA PHE A 115 11.97 31.81 -31.74
C PHE A 115 11.97 30.28 -31.93
N GLY A 116 12.37 29.82 -33.12
CA GLY A 116 12.44 28.41 -33.48
C GLY A 116 11.13 27.82 -34.00
N ASN A 117 9.99 28.51 -33.86
CA ASN A 117 8.72 28.11 -34.48
C ASN A 117 8.66 28.64 -35.92
N ASP A 118 8.68 27.73 -36.89
CA ASP A 118 8.62 28.04 -38.33
C ASP A 118 7.24 27.81 -38.95
N ASN A 119 6.21 27.66 -38.10
CA ASN A 119 4.81 27.43 -38.46
C ASN A 119 4.55 26.19 -39.34
N SER A 120 5.51 25.25 -39.39
CA SER A 120 5.39 24.01 -40.17
C SER A 120 4.69 22.87 -39.41
N GLY A 121 4.52 23.02 -38.09
CA GLY A 121 4.10 21.95 -37.18
C GLY A 121 5.22 21.00 -36.73
N ASN A 122 6.43 21.12 -37.30
CA ASN A 122 7.57 20.23 -37.02
C ASN A 122 8.84 20.99 -36.60
N SER A 123 8.68 22.04 -35.79
CA SER A 123 9.77 22.91 -35.36
C SER A 123 10.57 22.30 -34.19
N PRO A 124 11.82 21.85 -34.37
CA PRO A 124 12.54 21.09 -33.34
C PRO A 124 13.12 21.96 -32.22
N TYR A 125 13.38 23.25 -32.48
CA TYR A 125 14.16 24.12 -31.58
C TYR A 125 13.39 25.32 -31.07
N VAL A 126 12.10 25.14 -30.78
CA VAL A 126 11.26 26.20 -30.18
C VAL A 126 11.81 26.57 -28.80
N ALA A 127 11.99 27.86 -28.57
CA ALA A 127 12.36 28.42 -27.27
C ALA A 127 11.52 29.67 -27.02
N GLN A 128 10.88 29.74 -25.85
CA GLN A 128 9.91 30.80 -25.55
C GLN A 128 9.90 31.24 -24.09
N VAL A 129 9.42 32.47 -23.89
CA VAL A 129 9.01 33.01 -22.60
C VAL A 129 7.50 33.24 -22.63
N ASN A 130 6.85 33.09 -21.48
CA ASN A 130 5.43 33.33 -21.33
C ASN A 130 5.20 34.53 -20.40
N GLY A 131 4.10 35.26 -20.62
CA GLY A 131 3.67 36.36 -19.74
C GLY A 131 4.69 37.50 -19.63
N LEU A 132 5.23 37.94 -20.78
CA LEU A 132 6.24 38.98 -20.83
C LEU A 132 5.60 40.36 -20.59
N ALA A 133 5.84 40.94 -19.42
CA ALA A 133 5.27 42.24 -19.04
C ALA A 133 5.73 43.38 -19.98
N LEU A 134 4.80 43.92 -20.74
CA LEU A 134 4.96 45.10 -21.60
C LEU A 134 4.43 46.35 -20.90
N THR A 135 5.13 47.46 -21.10
CA THR A 135 4.71 48.77 -20.60
C THR A 135 4.45 49.73 -21.76
N THR A 136 3.94 50.92 -21.43
CA THR A 136 3.72 51.99 -22.41
C THR A 136 5.01 52.65 -22.92
N SER A 137 6.16 52.30 -22.35
CA SER A 137 7.48 52.79 -22.73
C SER A 137 8.30 51.70 -23.43
N TRP A 138 9.12 52.09 -24.40
CA TRP A 138 10.02 51.16 -25.07
C TRP A 138 11.00 50.53 -24.08
N LYS A 139 11.08 49.20 -24.10
CA LYS A 139 12.04 48.41 -23.32
C LYS A 139 12.68 47.36 -24.20
N LYS A 140 13.98 47.10 -24.01
CA LYS A 140 14.68 45.98 -24.65
C LYS A 140 14.35 44.69 -23.90
N TYR A 141 13.97 43.67 -24.65
CA TYR A 141 13.78 42.31 -24.17
C TYR A 141 14.84 41.42 -24.79
N VAL A 142 15.22 40.38 -24.04
CA VAL A 142 16.24 39.43 -24.41
C VAL A 142 15.65 38.06 -24.15
N ILE A 143 15.58 37.20 -25.16
CA ILE A 143 15.22 35.79 -25.03
C ILE A 143 16.49 34.99 -25.29
N PRO A 144 17.14 34.46 -24.24
CA PRO A 144 18.33 33.63 -24.38
C PRO A 144 18.10 32.43 -25.29
N ILE A 145 19.12 32.06 -26.07
CA ILE A 145 19.13 30.85 -26.87
C ILE A 145 19.62 29.70 -25.99
N PRO A 146 18.81 28.63 -25.77
CA PRO A 146 19.20 27.50 -24.92
C PRO A 146 20.57 26.91 -25.27
N LEU A 147 20.76 26.50 -26.53
CA LEU A 147 22.05 26.01 -27.03
C LEU A 147 22.21 26.35 -28.51
N ALA A 148 22.92 27.45 -28.79
CA ALA A 148 23.05 28.00 -30.14
C ALA A 148 23.70 27.04 -31.15
N ALA A 149 24.59 26.14 -30.69
CA ALA A 149 25.21 25.13 -31.53
C ALA A 149 24.22 24.19 -32.24
N LYS A 150 22.94 24.14 -31.82
CA LYS A 150 21.87 23.38 -32.48
C LYS A 150 21.25 24.10 -33.68
N LEU A 151 21.47 25.41 -33.81
CA LEU A 151 20.75 26.28 -34.76
C LEU A 151 21.53 26.51 -36.06
N GLU A 152 22.01 25.44 -36.70
CA GLU A 152 22.77 25.53 -37.96
C GLU A 152 21.91 25.88 -39.18
N ARG A 153 20.60 25.57 -39.10
CA ARG A 153 19.62 25.69 -40.19
C ARG A 153 18.24 26.09 -39.66
N GLU A 154 18.17 27.16 -38.88
CA GLU A 154 16.93 27.61 -38.25
C GLU A 154 16.07 28.47 -39.18
N ARG A 155 14.75 28.25 -39.19
CA ARG A 155 13.79 29.03 -39.99
C ARG A 155 12.89 29.90 -39.13
N GLY A 156 12.47 29.45 -37.96
CA GLY A 156 11.63 30.22 -37.04
C GLY A 156 12.43 31.34 -36.40
N ALA A 157 12.33 32.56 -36.94
CA ALA A 157 13.19 33.66 -36.52
C ALA A 157 12.64 34.38 -35.28
N PHE A 158 11.33 34.66 -35.26
CA PHE A 158 10.64 35.26 -34.11
C PHE A 158 9.16 34.87 -34.19
N PHE A 159 8.53 34.56 -33.06
CA PHE A 159 7.09 34.38 -33.01
C PHE A 159 6.52 35.00 -31.74
N PHE A 160 5.23 35.30 -31.79
CA PHE A 160 4.47 35.78 -30.64
C PHE A 160 3.00 35.34 -30.77
N ALA A 161 2.28 35.35 -29.65
CA ALA A 161 0.83 35.34 -29.64
C ALA A 161 0.34 36.15 -28.44
N GLU A 162 -0.80 36.82 -28.61
CA GLU A 162 -1.40 37.69 -27.60
C GLU A 162 -2.92 37.78 -27.75
N GLY A 163 -3.65 37.54 -26.66
CA GLY A 163 -5.09 37.76 -26.54
C GLY A 163 -5.48 39.12 -25.91
N PRO A 164 -6.78 39.46 -25.87
CA PRO A 164 -7.26 40.65 -25.17
C PRO A 164 -7.09 40.56 -23.65
N GLU A 165 -6.70 41.67 -23.03
CA GLU A 165 -6.48 41.79 -21.59
C GLU A 165 -7.72 42.38 -20.91
N ASN A 166 -8.23 41.71 -19.86
CA ASN A 166 -9.45 42.12 -19.15
C ASN A 166 -10.66 42.37 -20.07
N GLY A 167 -10.76 41.60 -21.16
CA GLY A 167 -11.83 41.74 -22.14
C GLY A 167 -11.66 42.94 -23.09
N VAL A 168 -10.47 43.53 -23.20
CA VAL A 168 -10.19 44.68 -24.07
C VAL A 168 -9.02 44.36 -25.00
N GLY A 169 -9.19 44.67 -26.29
CA GLY A 169 -8.09 44.62 -27.27
C GLY A 169 -7.01 45.66 -26.96
N ASN A 170 -5.86 45.52 -27.60
CA ASN A 170 -4.69 46.38 -27.36
C ASN A 170 -3.89 46.58 -28.67
N THR A 171 -2.82 47.37 -28.61
CA THR A 171 -1.85 47.47 -29.68
C THR A 171 -0.45 47.33 -29.10
N ILE A 172 0.35 46.45 -29.69
CA ILE A 172 1.74 46.21 -29.32
C ILE A 172 2.63 46.64 -30.49
N TRP A 173 3.79 47.20 -30.18
CA TRP A 173 4.81 47.50 -31.17
C TRP A 173 6.10 46.76 -30.83
N PHE A 174 6.76 46.23 -31.87
CA PHE A 174 8.08 45.62 -31.82
C PHE A 174 9.03 46.35 -32.77
N ASP A 175 10.25 46.59 -32.34
CA ASP A 175 11.28 47.25 -33.15
C ASP A 175 12.65 46.64 -32.88
N GLU A 176 13.60 46.78 -33.82
CA GLU A 176 14.97 46.24 -33.75
C GLU A 176 15.00 44.75 -33.35
N ILE A 177 14.20 43.92 -34.04
CA ILE A 177 14.12 42.49 -33.79
C ILE A 177 15.30 41.79 -34.47
N GLN A 178 16.19 41.20 -33.68
CA GLN A 178 17.41 40.60 -34.21
C GLN A 178 18.04 39.58 -33.25
N PHE A 179 18.87 38.69 -33.79
CA PHE A 179 19.75 37.86 -32.99
C PHE A 179 21.04 38.61 -32.61
N GLU A 180 21.46 38.49 -31.35
CA GLU A 180 22.67 39.11 -30.81
C GLU A 180 23.52 38.09 -30.04
N ASN A 181 24.80 38.42 -29.91
CA ASN A 181 25.71 37.73 -29.00
C ASN A 181 26.06 38.69 -27.86
N LEU A 182 25.43 38.49 -26.70
CA LEU A 182 25.48 39.37 -25.55
C LEU A 182 26.32 38.78 -24.43
N SER A 183 27.32 39.51 -23.94
CA SER A 183 28.10 39.11 -22.77
C SER A 183 27.27 39.08 -21.46
N THR A 184 26.08 39.66 -21.49
CA THR A 184 25.15 39.71 -20.35
C THR A 184 24.27 38.48 -20.22
N VAL A 185 24.30 37.54 -21.17
CA VAL A 185 23.61 36.26 -21.10
C VAL A 185 24.62 35.19 -20.70
N ALA A 186 24.49 34.69 -19.47
CA ALA A 186 25.43 33.75 -18.89
C ALA A 186 24.75 32.74 -17.95
N ASN A 187 25.53 31.81 -17.41
CA ASN A 187 25.12 30.86 -16.38
C ASN A 187 23.86 30.06 -16.77
N ALA A 188 23.93 29.33 -17.88
CA ALA A 188 22.85 28.43 -18.31
C ALA A 188 22.64 27.32 -17.26
N ARG A 189 21.43 27.22 -16.74
CA ARG A 189 21.00 26.21 -15.76
C ARG A 189 19.83 25.41 -16.35
N PRO A 190 20.13 24.32 -17.06
CA PRO A 190 19.11 23.46 -17.65
C PRO A 190 18.33 22.68 -16.58
N ALA A 191 17.07 22.38 -16.87
CA ALA A 191 16.19 21.60 -15.98
C ALA A 191 15.19 20.75 -16.78
N ILE A 192 14.82 19.60 -16.18
CA ILE A 192 13.67 18.77 -16.55
C ILE A 192 12.81 18.51 -15.30
N THR A 193 11.55 18.13 -15.49
CA THR A 193 10.69 17.76 -14.34
C THR A 193 11.22 16.49 -13.65
N THR A 194 11.39 16.54 -12.33
CA THR A 194 11.64 15.33 -11.53
C THR A 194 10.36 14.52 -11.39
N ALA A 195 10.39 13.24 -11.77
CA ALA A 195 9.23 12.36 -11.68
C ALA A 195 9.66 10.92 -11.34
N THR A 196 8.77 10.18 -10.66
CA THR A 196 8.86 8.72 -10.58
C THR A 196 7.66 8.15 -11.34
N ILE A 197 7.93 7.27 -12.30
CA ILE A 197 6.95 6.69 -13.20
C ILE A 197 6.94 5.18 -12.99
N TYR A 198 5.75 4.61 -12.85
CA TYR A 198 5.51 3.17 -12.89
C TYR A 198 4.73 2.86 -14.16
N ASP A 199 5.24 1.95 -14.99
CA ASP A 199 4.58 1.63 -16.25
C ASP A 199 4.86 0.20 -16.72
N GLU A 200 4.10 -0.25 -17.71
CA GLU A 200 4.26 -1.54 -18.37
C GLU A 200 5.36 -1.51 -19.43
N VAL A 201 6.02 -2.65 -19.63
CA VAL A 201 6.86 -2.85 -20.82
C VAL A 201 6.04 -2.64 -22.10
N GLY A 202 6.54 -1.79 -23.00
CA GLY A 202 5.87 -1.38 -24.23
C GLY A 202 5.27 0.03 -24.17
N ALA A 203 5.14 0.63 -22.99
CA ALA A 203 4.63 1.99 -22.84
C ALA A 203 5.57 3.05 -23.45
N THR A 204 4.98 4.18 -23.83
CA THR A 204 5.70 5.34 -24.36
C THR A 204 5.17 6.63 -23.72
N PHE A 205 6.09 7.50 -23.31
CA PHE A 205 5.79 8.83 -22.76
C PHE A 205 6.94 9.79 -23.13
N SER A 206 6.84 11.07 -22.79
CA SER A 206 7.88 12.06 -23.11
C SER A 206 8.40 12.75 -21.86
N VAL A 207 9.67 13.19 -21.91
CA VAL A 207 10.22 14.11 -20.91
C VAL A 207 9.39 15.40 -20.91
N SER A 208 9.01 15.86 -19.73
CA SER A 208 8.25 17.10 -19.53
C SER A 208 9.10 18.17 -18.84
N GLY A 209 8.67 19.43 -18.95
CA GLY A 209 9.26 20.55 -18.21
C GLY A 209 10.67 20.95 -18.63
N THR A 210 11.08 20.65 -19.86
CA THR A 210 12.38 21.07 -20.41
C THR A 210 12.49 22.59 -20.43
N SER A 211 13.45 23.13 -19.69
CA SER A 211 13.67 24.57 -19.57
C SER A 211 15.13 24.91 -19.29
N VAL A 212 15.51 26.16 -19.53
CA VAL A 212 16.84 26.66 -19.18
C VAL A 212 16.71 28.03 -18.54
N THR A 213 17.26 28.19 -17.34
CA THR A 213 17.37 29.49 -16.69
C THR A 213 18.73 30.11 -16.99
N PHE A 214 18.74 31.37 -17.39
CA PHE A 214 19.94 32.16 -17.63
C PHE A 214 19.98 33.36 -16.69
N ALA A 215 21.18 33.81 -16.33
CA ALA A 215 21.37 35.16 -15.81
C ALA A 215 21.44 36.13 -17.00
N VAL A 216 20.45 37.00 -17.14
CA VAL A 216 20.35 38.04 -18.17
C VAL A 216 20.55 39.40 -17.51
N ALA A 217 21.72 40.00 -17.75
CA ALA A 217 22.15 41.23 -17.07
C ALA A 217 22.04 41.15 -15.53
N GLY A 218 22.31 39.96 -14.96
CA GLY A 218 22.26 39.70 -13.52
C GLY A 218 20.88 39.30 -12.98
N VAL A 219 19.84 39.25 -13.81
CA VAL A 219 18.50 38.81 -13.43
C VAL A 219 18.20 37.44 -14.04
N ASP A 220 17.66 36.54 -13.23
CA ASP A 220 17.28 35.21 -13.71
C ASP A 220 16.08 35.28 -14.65
N GLN A 221 16.23 34.65 -15.82
CA GLN A 221 15.17 34.49 -16.79
C GLN A 221 15.12 33.04 -17.26
N THR A 222 13.96 32.41 -17.13
CA THR A 222 13.72 31.04 -17.57
C THR A 222 13.08 31.02 -18.94
N VAL A 223 13.63 30.20 -19.83
CA VAL A 223 13.11 29.95 -21.17
C VAL A 223 12.59 28.51 -21.21
N SER A 224 11.34 28.32 -21.63
CA SER A 224 10.85 27.00 -21.99
C SER A 224 11.55 26.59 -23.30
N ALA A 225 12.18 25.42 -23.31
CA ALA A 225 13.02 24.99 -24.40
C ALA A 225 12.55 23.62 -24.90
N ALA A 226 12.47 23.46 -26.21
CA ALA A 226 12.13 22.18 -26.82
C ALA A 226 13.14 21.08 -26.40
N PRO A 227 12.69 19.81 -26.24
CA PRO A 227 13.56 18.71 -25.85
C PRO A 227 14.80 18.52 -26.73
N ALA A 228 14.75 18.87 -28.02
CA ALA A 228 15.87 18.69 -28.95
C ALA A 228 17.12 19.54 -28.62
N TYR A 229 17.00 20.55 -27.74
CA TYR A 229 18.15 21.27 -27.20
C TYR A 229 19.00 20.40 -26.25
N PHE A 230 18.41 19.37 -25.65
CA PHE A 230 19.02 18.55 -24.63
C PHE A 230 19.58 17.24 -25.22
N THR A 231 20.50 16.63 -24.49
CA THR A 231 20.93 15.25 -24.69
C THR A 231 20.38 14.42 -23.54
N PHE A 232 19.53 13.45 -23.84
CA PHE A 232 18.97 12.56 -22.82
C PHE A 232 19.79 11.29 -22.71
N ARG A 233 19.89 10.75 -21.49
CA ARG A 233 20.60 9.50 -21.20
C ARG A 233 19.77 8.65 -20.26
N SER A 234 19.65 7.37 -20.58
CA SER A 234 19.10 6.36 -19.67
C SER A 234 20.24 5.68 -18.92
N SER A 235 20.10 5.46 -17.62
CA SER A 235 21.03 4.62 -16.86
C SER A 235 20.94 3.14 -17.25
N ASN A 236 19.85 2.72 -17.90
CA ASN A 236 19.65 1.35 -18.37
C ASN A 236 18.79 1.29 -19.65
N GLU A 237 19.44 1.18 -20.81
CA GLU A 237 18.77 1.11 -22.12
C GLU A 237 18.06 -0.21 -22.42
N THR A 238 18.24 -1.25 -21.58
CA THR A 238 17.44 -2.48 -21.66
C THR A 238 16.10 -2.34 -20.94
N VAL A 239 15.90 -1.26 -20.17
CA VAL A 239 14.64 -0.94 -19.48
C VAL A 239 13.97 0.27 -20.14
N ALA A 240 14.69 1.37 -20.33
CA ALA A 240 14.17 2.59 -20.94
C ALA A 240 15.10 3.11 -22.04
N ARG A 241 14.56 3.33 -23.23
CA ARG A 241 15.27 4.02 -24.32
C ARG A 241 14.69 5.41 -24.50
N VAL A 242 15.55 6.42 -24.57
CA VAL A 242 15.14 7.81 -24.76
C VAL A 242 15.68 8.32 -26.11
N ALA A 243 14.81 8.93 -26.91
CA ALA A 243 15.17 9.53 -28.19
C ALA A 243 15.54 11.02 -28.03
N ALA A 244 16.08 11.61 -29.09
CA ALA A 244 16.55 12.99 -29.09
C ALA A 244 15.42 14.03 -28.93
N ASP A 245 14.19 13.68 -29.29
CA ASP A 245 13.00 14.50 -29.07
C ASP A 245 12.43 14.38 -27.65
N GLY A 246 13.11 13.65 -26.76
CA GLY A 246 12.67 13.41 -25.39
C GLY A 246 11.61 12.32 -25.24
N SER A 247 11.23 11.62 -26.32
CA SER A 247 10.35 10.45 -26.21
C SER A 247 11.08 9.29 -25.52
N ILE A 248 10.41 8.65 -24.57
CA ILE A 248 10.89 7.52 -23.79
C ILE A 248 10.02 6.31 -24.13
N ARG A 249 10.67 5.19 -24.46
CA ARG A 249 10.04 3.88 -24.65
C ARG A 249 10.50 2.92 -23.57
N VAL A 250 9.55 2.32 -22.87
CA VAL A 250 9.80 1.22 -21.93
C VAL A 250 10.00 -0.06 -22.73
N VAL A 251 11.19 -0.65 -22.65
CA VAL A 251 11.60 -1.81 -23.47
C VAL A 251 11.82 -3.09 -22.66
N GLY A 252 11.91 -3.01 -21.34
CA GLY A 252 12.10 -4.16 -20.47
C GLY A 252 11.74 -3.86 -19.02
N ALA A 253 11.54 -4.91 -18.22
CA ALA A 253 11.24 -4.78 -16.80
C ALA A 253 12.50 -4.41 -16.00
N GLY A 254 12.32 -3.69 -14.89
CA GLY A 254 13.39 -3.22 -14.03
C GLY A 254 13.31 -1.71 -13.79
N ALA A 255 14.39 -1.14 -13.26
CA ALA A 255 14.48 0.29 -13.00
C ALA A 255 15.47 0.99 -13.94
N ALA A 256 15.16 2.22 -14.32
CA ALA A 256 16.05 3.11 -15.07
C ALA A 256 15.87 4.56 -14.62
N THR A 257 16.92 5.36 -14.73
CA THR A 257 16.88 6.80 -14.49
C THR A 257 17.22 7.50 -15.79
N VAL A 258 16.34 8.38 -16.25
CA VAL A 258 16.58 9.26 -17.38
C VAL A 258 17.05 10.63 -16.88
N THR A 259 18.21 11.05 -17.38
CA THR A 259 18.82 12.35 -17.12
C THR A 259 18.93 13.15 -18.42
N ALA A 260 19.14 14.46 -18.31
CA ALA A 260 19.33 15.35 -19.45
C ALA A 260 20.56 16.23 -19.26
N SER A 261 21.19 16.68 -20.35
CA SER A 261 22.22 17.71 -20.34
C SER A 261 22.00 18.71 -21.48
N LEU A 262 22.41 19.95 -21.27
CA LEU A 262 22.47 21.00 -22.28
C LEU A 262 23.94 21.20 -22.68
N GLY A 263 24.35 20.60 -23.80
CA GLY A 263 25.77 20.49 -24.13
C GLY A 263 26.50 19.70 -23.04
N SER A 264 27.49 20.32 -22.40
CA SER A 264 28.26 19.75 -21.29
C SER A 264 27.69 20.03 -19.89
N THR A 265 26.59 20.78 -19.79
CA THR A 265 25.99 21.15 -18.49
C THR A 265 24.85 20.20 -18.18
N ASP A 266 24.94 19.46 -17.08
CA ASP A 266 23.86 18.57 -16.63
C ASP A 266 22.62 19.38 -16.23
N ALA A 267 21.45 18.88 -16.62
CA ALA A 267 20.16 19.43 -16.21
C ALA A 267 19.83 19.01 -14.78
N SER A 268 19.19 19.90 -14.02
CA SER A 268 18.56 19.52 -12.77
C SER A 268 17.30 18.69 -13.05
N GLY A 269 16.99 17.79 -12.11
CA GLY A 269 15.85 16.89 -12.19
C GLY A 269 16.12 15.57 -12.91
N THR A 270 15.31 14.57 -12.60
CA THR A 270 15.49 13.19 -13.09
C THR A 270 14.15 12.49 -13.22
N ILE A 271 14.00 11.62 -14.23
CA ILE A 271 12.87 10.71 -14.30
C ILE A 271 13.32 9.32 -13.86
N THR A 272 12.77 8.82 -12.77
CA THR A 272 12.97 7.43 -12.31
C THR A 272 11.83 6.58 -12.83
N LEU A 273 12.14 5.62 -13.70
CA LEU A 273 11.18 4.64 -14.20
C LEU A 273 11.34 3.32 -13.45
N ASN A 274 10.22 2.77 -12.99
CA ASN A 274 10.11 1.39 -12.50
C ASN A 274 9.12 0.64 -13.40
N ALA A 275 9.64 -0.26 -14.22
CA ALA A 275 8.86 -1.00 -15.19
C ALA A 275 8.66 -2.46 -14.77
N ALA A 276 7.46 -2.98 -15.01
CA ALA A 276 7.18 -4.41 -14.93
C ALA A 276 6.63 -4.93 -16.27
N ALA A 277 6.98 -6.18 -16.60
CA ALA A 277 6.37 -6.84 -17.76
C ALA A 277 4.90 -7.16 -17.44
N PRO A 278 3.99 -7.12 -18.44
CA PRO A 278 2.61 -7.55 -18.21
C PRO A 278 2.53 -8.99 -17.67
N PRO A 279 1.46 -9.33 -16.94
CA PRO A 279 1.30 -10.68 -16.41
C PRO A 279 1.24 -11.69 -17.57
N THR A 280 1.99 -12.78 -17.43
CA THR A 280 2.02 -13.88 -18.41
C THR A 280 1.35 -15.16 -17.88
N ILE A 281 1.23 -15.27 -16.56
CA ILE A 281 0.50 -16.32 -15.87
C ILE A 281 -0.88 -15.79 -15.47
N ALA A 282 -1.89 -16.66 -15.53
CA ALA A 282 -3.25 -16.34 -15.09
C ALA A 282 -3.27 -15.97 -13.60
N SER A 283 -4.31 -15.26 -13.20
CA SER A 283 -4.64 -15.05 -11.79
C SER A 283 -4.81 -16.39 -11.06
N PRO A 284 -4.68 -16.42 -9.71
CA PRO A 284 -5.03 -17.60 -8.93
C PRO A 284 -6.45 -18.10 -9.20
N VAL A 285 -6.64 -19.42 -9.28
CA VAL A 285 -7.96 -20.01 -9.53
C VAL A 285 -8.81 -19.96 -8.24
N PRO A 286 -10.02 -19.35 -8.26
CA PRO A 286 -10.89 -19.35 -7.09
C PRO A 286 -11.31 -20.75 -6.63
N THR A 287 -11.36 -20.96 -5.31
CA THR A 287 -11.66 -22.27 -4.70
C THR A 287 -12.91 -22.28 -3.82
N ARG A 288 -13.63 -21.15 -3.72
CA ARG A 288 -14.85 -21.06 -2.91
C ARG A 288 -15.97 -21.91 -3.52
N ALA A 289 -16.85 -22.44 -2.68
CA ALA A 289 -18.01 -23.16 -3.15
C ALA A 289 -18.93 -22.20 -3.94
N PRO A 290 -19.40 -22.56 -5.15
CA PRO A 290 -20.25 -21.66 -5.95
C PRO A 290 -21.52 -21.16 -5.25
N ALA A 291 -22.06 -21.92 -4.29
CA ALA A 291 -23.23 -21.53 -3.49
C ALA A 291 -22.96 -20.35 -2.53
N ASP A 292 -21.69 -20.04 -2.27
CA ASP A 292 -21.26 -19.00 -1.34
C ASP A 292 -20.75 -17.74 -2.06
N VAL A 293 -20.89 -17.68 -3.38
CA VAL A 293 -20.29 -16.65 -4.23
C VAL A 293 -21.35 -15.90 -5.06
N ILE A 294 -21.21 -14.58 -5.13
CA ILE A 294 -21.82 -13.73 -6.15
C ILE A 294 -20.69 -13.20 -7.05
N SER A 295 -20.58 -13.75 -8.27
CA SER A 295 -19.50 -13.39 -9.20
C SER A 295 -19.91 -12.26 -10.16
N LEU A 296 -19.04 -11.28 -10.34
CA LEU A 296 -19.15 -10.25 -11.38
C LEU A 296 -18.24 -10.57 -12.57
N PHE A 297 -17.04 -11.10 -12.32
CA PHE A 297 -16.09 -11.52 -13.34
C PHE A 297 -15.23 -12.67 -12.83
N SER A 298 -15.30 -13.83 -13.48
CA SER A 298 -14.44 -14.99 -13.22
C SER A 298 -14.67 -16.03 -14.33
N ASP A 299 -13.64 -16.79 -14.67
CA ASP A 299 -13.75 -17.96 -15.54
C ASP A 299 -14.28 -19.21 -14.82
N VAL A 300 -14.32 -19.22 -13.48
CA VAL A 300 -14.73 -20.37 -12.67
C VAL A 300 -16.21 -20.36 -12.29
N TYR A 301 -16.76 -19.17 -11.99
CA TYR A 301 -18.13 -19.02 -11.53
C TYR A 301 -19.06 -18.49 -12.62
N THR A 302 -20.35 -18.78 -12.49
CA THR A 302 -21.37 -18.12 -13.32
C THR A 302 -21.46 -16.64 -12.94
N ASN A 303 -21.03 -15.77 -13.87
CA ASN A 303 -21.05 -14.32 -13.65
C ASN A 303 -22.47 -13.75 -13.76
N ARG A 304 -22.79 -12.80 -12.88
CA ARG A 304 -23.96 -11.94 -13.02
C ARG A 304 -23.76 -10.95 -14.17
N PRO A 305 -24.84 -10.48 -14.80
CA PRO A 305 -24.74 -9.40 -15.77
C PRO A 305 -24.18 -8.13 -15.12
N VAL A 306 -23.23 -7.49 -15.80
CA VAL A 306 -22.66 -6.18 -15.47
C VAL A 306 -22.98 -5.27 -16.64
N ASP A 307 -23.52 -4.08 -16.38
CA ASP A 307 -23.97 -3.15 -17.42
C ASP A 307 -22.77 -2.57 -18.18
N THR A 308 -21.72 -2.17 -17.46
CA THR A 308 -20.43 -1.77 -18.03
C THR A 308 -19.29 -1.93 -17.03
N TRP A 309 -18.08 -2.20 -17.54
CA TRP A 309 -16.82 -2.19 -16.79
C TRP A 309 -16.06 -0.86 -16.88
N SER A 310 -16.57 0.08 -17.66
CA SER A 310 -16.05 1.44 -17.81
C SER A 310 -17.22 2.37 -18.19
N ALA A 311 -17.64 3.19 -17.23
CA ALA A 311 -18.78 4.08 -17.37
C ALA A 311 -18.41 5.37 -18.11
N THR A 312 -19.36 6.05 -18.74
CA THR A 312 -19.09 7.25 -19.57
C THR A 312 -18.51 8.44 -18.81
N TRP A 313 -18.60 8.43 -17.48
CA TRP A 313 -18.11 9.46 -16.58
C TRP A 313 -16.72 9.13 -16.00
N ASP A 314 -16.14 7.99 -16.38
CA ASP A 314 -14.84 7.54 -15.89
C ASP A 314 -13.65 8.16 -16.63
N GLN A 315 -12.45 7.83 -16.16
CA GLN A 315 -11.19 8.23 -16.76
C GLN A 315 -10.27 7.02 -16.85
N ALA A 316 -10.65 6.06 -17.68
CA ALA A 316 -9.86 4.87 -18.00
C ALA A 316 -10.29 4.28 -19.35
N ASP A 317 -9.38 3.57 -20.00
CA ASP A 317 -9.71 2.66 -21.09
C ASP A 317 -9.74 1.22 -20.53
N VAL A 318 -10.72 0.40 -20.92
CA VAL A 318 -10.81 -1.02 -20.51
C VAL A 318 -10.85 -1.97 -21.71
N ALA A 319 -10.17 -3.11 -21.60
CA ALA A 319 -10.24 -4.19 -22.57
C ALA A 319 -10.11 -5.57 -21.91
N ASP A 320 -10.70 -6.58 -22.53
CA ASP A 320 -10.51 -7.98 -22.16
C ASP A 320 -9.26 -8.50 -22.87
N VAL A 321 -8.30 -9.03 -22.10
CA VAL A 321 -7.02 -9.51 -22.64
C VAL A 321 -6.73 -10.93 -22.15
N PRO A 322 -6.22 -11.82 -23.02
CA PRO A 322 -5.82 -13.14 -22.59
C PRO A 322 -4.54 -13.08 -21.76
N VAL A 323 -4.54 -13.71 -20.58
CA VAL A 323 -3.40 -13.82 -19.67
C VAL A 323 -3.30 -15.26 -19.19
N GLY A 324 -2.23 -15.97 -19.57
CA GLY A 324 -1.96 -17.33 -19.11
C GLY A 324 -3.06 -18.36 -19.38
N GLY A 325 -3.90 -18.15 -20.40
CA GLY A 325 -5.04 -19.01 -20.74
C GLY A 325 -6.37 -18.63 -20.08
N ASN A 326 -6.40 -17.57 -19.25
CA ASN A 326 -7.58 -16.91 -18.68
C ASN A 326 -7.79 -15.55 -19.40
N VAL A 327 -8.94 -14.90 -19.24
CA VAL A 327 -9.21 -13.53 -19.66
C VAL A 327 -9.20 -12.58 -18.46
N ALA A 328 -8.38 -11.52 -18.50
CA ALA A 328 -8.38 -10.47 -17.49
C ALA A 328 -8.92 -9.14 -18.06
N LYS A 329 -9.48 -8.29 -17.20
CA LYS A 329 -9.78 -6.89 -17.50
C LYS A 329 -8.50 -6.07 -17.40
N LYS A 330 -8.00 -5.53 -18.52
CA LYS A 330 -6.90 -4.58 -18.54
C LYS A 330 -7.45 -3.16 -18.56
N TYR A 331 -7.08 -2.37 -17.55
CA TYR A 331 -7.30 -0.93 -17.55
C TYR A 331 -6.03 -0.20 -17.95
N THR A 332 -6.15 0.84 -18.77
CA THR A 332 -5.06 1.77 -19.11
C THR A 332 -5.52 3.22 -18.96
N LYS A 333 -4.57 4.15 -18.78
CA LYS A 333 -4.85 5.55 -18.43
C LYS A 333 -5.74 5.69 -17.18
N LEU A 334 -5.67 4.74 -16.27
CA LEU A 334 -6.53 4.67 -15.10
C LEU A 334 -6.25 5.86 -14.16
N ALA A 335 -7.17 6.81 -14.12
CA ALA A 335 -7.33 7.69 -12.96
C ALA A 335 -8.40 7.11 -12.02
N PHE A 336 -9.56 6.76 -12.57
CA PHE A 336 -10.59 5.95 -11.93
C PHE A 336 -11.49 5.33 -13.01
N ALA A 337 -12.07 4.15 -12.74
CA ALA A 337 -13.00 3.45 -13.63
C ALA A 337 -14.29 3.10 -12.90
N GLY A 338 -15.43 3.37 -13.56
CA GLY A 338 -16.76 3.04 -13.05
C GLY A 338 -17.25 1.70 -13.59
N VAL A 339 -17.54 0.76 -12.69
CA VAL A 339 -18.24 -0.49 -13.00
C VAL A 339 -19.69 -0.36 -12.55
N GLU A 340 -20.62 -0.49 -13.48
CA GLU A 340 -22.05 -0.30 -13.22
C GLU A 340 -22.81 -1.60 -13.42
N PHE A 341 -23.73 -1.86 -12.50
CA PHE A 341 -24.73 -2.92 -12.57
C PHE A 341 -26.07 -2.38 -12.04
N ILE A 342 -26.37 -1.14 -12.43
CA ILE A 342 -27.56 -0.36 -12.05
C ILE A 342 -28.85 -1.07 -12.46
N SER A 343 -28.86 -1.71 -13.63
CA SER A 343 -30.01 -2.48 -14.12
C SER A 343 -30.05 -3.92 -13.57
N ASN A 344 -28.97 -4.37 -12.92
CA ASN A 344 -28.76 -5.73 -12.45
C ASN A 344 -28.28 -5.80 -10.97
N GLN A 345 -28.79 -4.88 -10.14
CA GLN A 345 -28.46 -4.76 -8.72
C GLN A 345 -28.61 -6.10 -7.99
N PHE A 346 -27.87 -6.27 -6.90
CA PHE A 346 -27.92 -7.50 -6.12
C PHE A 346 -27.76 -7.26 -4.62
N ASN A 347 -28.33 -8.19 -3.86
CA ASN A 347 -28.24 -8.20 -2.42
C ASN A 347 -26.99 -8.96 -1.98
N ALA A 348 -26.04 -8.22 -1.40
CA ALA A 348 -24.80 -8.74 -0.80
C ALA A 348 -24.85 -8.76 0.74
N SER A 349 -26.02 -8.60 1.36
CA SER A 349 -26.16 -8.50 2.83
C SER A 349 -25.68 -9.75 3.56
N ALA A 350 -25.79 -10.92 2.94
CA ALA A 350 -25.28 -12.18 3.49
C ALA A 350 -23.77 -12.41 3.24
N MET A 351 -23.15 -11.58 2.41
CA MET A 351 -21.74 -11.69 2.08
C MET A 351 -20.87 -11.05 3.16
N THR A 352 -19.63 -11.50 3.23
CA THR A 352 -18.66 -11.07 4.24
C THR A 352 -17.46 -10.36 3.63
N HIS A 353 -17.12 -10.67 2.37
CA HIS A 353 -15.92 -10.18 1.70
C HIS A 353 -16.22 -9.84 0.24
N LEU A 354 -15.46 -8.88 -0.29
CA LEU A 354 -15.22 -8.67 -1.72
C LEU A 354 -13.85 -9.24 -2.07
N HIS A 355 -13.78 -10.09 -3.08
CA HIS A 355 -12.54 -10.63 -3.63
C HIS A 355 -12.22 -9.97 -4.98
N ILE A 356 -10.95 -9.61 -5.18
CA ILE A 356 -10.41 -9.10 -6.44
C ILE A 356 -8.98 -9.63 -6.61
N ASP A 357 -8.67 -10.26 -7.75
CA ASP A 357 -7.28 -10.48 -8.15
C ASP A 357 -6.78 -9.25 -8.91
N LEU A 358 -5.82 -8.53 -8.33
CA LEU A 358 -5.22 -7.31 -8.87
C LEU A 358 -3.76 -7.54 -9.26
N TRP A 359 -3.42 -7.25 -10.51
CA TRP A 359 -2.03 -7.05 -10.91
C TRP A 359 -1.76 -5.55 -11.14
N THR A 360 -0.73 -5.01 -10.46
CA THR A 360 -0.37 -3.58 -10.51
C THR A 360 1.14 -3.37 -10.54
N GLN A 361 1.59 -2.32 -11.23
CA GLN A 361 3.00 -1.88 -11.22
C GLN A 361 3.29 -0.94 -10.05
N ASP A 362 2.31 -0.11 -9.66
CA ASP A 362 2.43 0.74 -8.47
C ASP A 362 1.49 0.28 -7.34
N PRO A 363 2.02 -0.43 -6.34
CA PRO A 363 1.27 -0.83 -5.17
C PRO A 363 1.20 0.27 -4.10
N SER A 364 1.53 1.53 -4.43
CA SER A 364 1.39 2.66 -3.48
C SER A 364 -0.07 2.95 -3.14
N ARG A 365 -0.99 2.72 -4.09
CA ARG A 365 -2.43 2.92 -3.91
C ARG A 365 -3.25 2.10 -4.90
N PHE A 366 -4.24 1.38 -4.39
CA PHE A 366 -5.40 0.91 -5.13
C PHE A 366 -6.64 1.10 -4.26
N SER A 367 -7.67 1.73 -4.80
CA SER A 367 -8.89 2.07 -4.08
C SER A 367 -10.08 1.43 -4.75
N VAL A 368 -10.99 0.91 -3.93
CA VAL A 368 -12.27 0.35 -4.36
C VAL A 368 -13.37 1.01 -3.55
N LYS A 369 -14.33 1.58 -4.25
CA LYS A 369 -15.55 2.14 -3.67
C LYS A 369 -16.74 1.28 -4.07
N LEU A 370 -17.60 0.98 -3.11
CA LEU A 370 -18.88 0.33 -3.34
C LEU A 370 -20.02 1.33 -3.10
N VAL A 371 -21.08 1.22 -3.89
CA VAL A 371 -22.28 2.06 -3.79
C VAL A 371 -23.52 1.17 -3.76
N ASP A 372 -24.37 1.40 -2.76
CA ASP A 372 -25.69 0.78 -2.55
C ASP A 372 -26.77 1.85 -2.74
N PHE A 373 -27.76 1.61 -3.59
CA PHE A 373 -28.85 2.57 -3.88
C PHE A 373 -30.01 2.48 -2.87
N GLY A 374 -29.69 2.15 -1.63
CA GLY A 374 -30.65 2.11 -0.53
C GLY A 374 -31.76 1.08 -0.71
N ALA A 375 -32.81 1.17 0.10
CA ALA A 375 -33.91 0.21 0.08
C ALA A 375 -34.84 0.39 -1.13
N ASN A 376 -34.85 1.57 -1.75
CA ASN A 376 -35.68 1.87 -2.92
C ASN A 376 -35.04 1.43 -4.26
N GLY A 377 -33.73 1.13 -4.28
CA GLY A 377 -32.99 0.72 -5.47
C GLY A 377 -32.77 1.83 -6.50
N VAL A 378 -32.84 3.11 -6.09
CA VAL A 378 -32.78 4.30 -6.96
C VAL A 378 -31.74 5.30 -6.44
N PHE A 379 -30.78 5.65 -7.29
CA PHE A 379 -29.74 6.65 -6.99
C PHE A 379 -30.29 8.05 -6.73
N GLY A 380 -29.66 8.78 -5.82
CA GLY A 380 -30.01 10.15 -5.43
C GLY A 380 -31.12 10.22 -4.39
N GLY A 381 -31.40 9.10 -3.71
CA GLY A 381 -32.30 9.04 -2.56
C GLY A 381 -31.64 9.51 -1.26
N ASN A 382 -32.40 9.52 -0.16
CA ASN A 382 -31.86 9.77 1.18
C ASN A 382 -31.39 8.47 1.87
N ASP A 383 -31.43 7.34 1.16
CA ASP A 383 -31.11 6.00 1.65
C ASP A 383 -29.90 5.36 0.96
N ASP A 384 -29.25 6.06 0.02
CA ASP A 384 -28.01 5.62 -0.61
C ASP A 384 -26.88 5.55 0.40
N SER A 385 -25.98 4.57 0.22
CA SER A 385 -24.78 4.46 1.04
C SER A 385 -23.57 4.06 0.21
N GLU A 386 -22.40 4.57 0.57
CA GLU A 386 -21.17 4.33 -0.17
C GLU A 386 -19.95 4.49 0.72
N PHE A 387 -18.88 3.76 0.39
CA PHE A 387 -17.60 3.95 1.05
C PHE A 387 -16.45 3.47 0.16
N GLU A 388 -15.30 4.13 0.29
CA GLU A 388 -14.06 3.77 -0.41
C GLU A 388 -13.05 3.15 0.56
N VAL A 389 -12.56 1.97 0.21
CA VAL A 389 -11.42 1.32 0.88
C VAL A 389 -10.19 1.52 0.01
N THR A 390 -9.09 1.99 0.62
CA THR A 390 -7.79 2.16 -0.04
C THR A 390 -6.79 1.15 0.50
N LEU A 391 -6.15 0.43 -0.40
CA LEU A 391 -5.08 -0.55 -0.17
C LEU A 391 -3.74 0.00 -0.66
N SER A 392 -2.66 -0.44 -0.03
CA SER A 392 -1.29 -0.03 -0.30
C SER A 392 -0.29 -1.14 0.10
N ARG A 393 1.01 -0.87 -0.01
CA ARG A 393 2.07 -1.76 0.50
C ARG A 393 1.94 -2.09 2.00
N THR A 394 1.26 -1.24 2.78
CA THR A 394 1.13 -1.39 4.24
C THR A 394 -0.30 -1.70 4.70
N SER A 395 -1.24 -1.90 3.78
CA SER A 395 -2.59 -2.34 4.14
C SER A 395 -2.64 -3.85 4.41
N THR A 396 -3.79 -4.32 4.89
CA THR A 396 -4.11 -5.75 5.00
C THR A 396 -5.40 -5.99 4.21
N PRO A 397 -5.35 -6.71 3.06
CA PRO A 397 -4.17 -7.29 2.41
C PRO A 397 -3.19 -6.23 1.86
N SER A 398 -1.89 -6.55 1.79
CA SER A 398 -0.85 -5.65 1.26
C SER A 398 -0.68 -5.80 -0.24
N LEU A 399 -0.33 -4.71 -0.93
CA LEU A 399 -0.06 -4.73 -2.37
C LEU A 399 1.42 -4.95 -2.71
N SER A 400 1.67 -5.77 -3.72
CA SER A 400 2.99 -6.06 -4.30
C SER A 400 3.05 -5.64 -5.77
N THR A 401 4.22 -5.17 -6.21
CA THR A 401 4.48 -4.79 -7.61
C THR A 401 4.67 -6.03 -8.48
N GLY A 402 4.09 -6.04 -9.68
CA GLY A 402 4.48 -6.99 -10.73
C GLY A 402 4.01 -8.43 -10.52
N ALA A 403 3.09 -8.66 -9.57
CA ALA A 403 2.49 -9.96 -9.27
C ALA A 403 0.97 -9.82 -9.07
N TRP A 404 0.25 -10.95 -9.18
CA TRP A 404 -1.17 -11.02 -8.83
C TRP A 404 -1.32 -10.91 -7.32
N ASN A 405 -2.15 -9.98 -6.87
CA ASN A 405 -2.53 -9.77 -5.49
C ASN A 405 -3.97 -10.24 -5.32
N SER A 406 -4.19 -11.32 -4.58
CA SER A 406 -5.53 -11.79 -4.23
C SER A 406 -6.05 -10.99 -3.03
N LEU A 407 -6.97 -10.08 -3.29
CA LEU A 407 -7.47 -9.12 -2.31
C LEU A 407 -8.80 -9.58 -1.74
N ASP A 408 -8.76 -10.21 -0.56
CA ASP A 408 -9.95 -10.48 0.25
C ASP A 408 -10.25 -9.27 1.15
N ILE A 409 -11.10 -8.36 0.69
CA ILE A 409 -11.47 -7.13 1.39
C ILE A 409 -12.72 -7.40 2.26
N PRO A 410 -12.63 -7.34 3.60
CA PRO A 410 -13.80 -7.50 4.45
C PRO A 410 -14.82 -6.41 4.18
N LEU A 411 -16.10 -6.78 4.02
CA LEU A 411 -17.17 -5.79 3.81
C LEU A 411 -17.34 -4.85 5.02
N SER A 412 -16.87 -5.25 6.20
CA SER A 412 -16.79 -4.39 7.39
C SER A 412 -15.81 -3.23 7.26
N ALA A 413 -14.86 -3.28 6.31
CA ALA A 413 -13.95 -2.17 6.04
C ALA A 413 -14.65 -0.99 5.34
N PHE A 414 -15.81 -1.23 4.72
CA PHE A 414 -16.63 -0.21 4.07
C PHE A 414 -17.55 0.48 5.08
N THR A 415 -16.98 1.22 6.03
CA THR A 415 -17.70 1.68 7.24
C THR A 415 -18.88 2.63 6.96
N GLY A 416 -18.90 3.31 5.81
CA GLY A 416 -20.02 4.13 5.35
C GLY A 416 -21.04 3.41 4.45
N LEU A 417 -20.80 2.15 4.09
CA LEU A 417 -21.71 1.31 3.30
C LEU A 417 -22.75 0.69 4.24
N THR A 418 -23.71 1.50 4.68
CA THR A 418 -24.74 1.14 5.67
C THR A 418 -25.77 0.16 5.12
N GLY A 419 -25.98 0.13 3.80
CA GLY A 419 -26.83 -0.81 3.07
C GLY A 419 -26.02 -1.73 2.16
N ARG A 420 -26.50 -2.97 1.97
CA ARG A 420 -25.94 -3.97 1.03
C ARG A 420 -27.04 -4.73 0.28
N GLY A 421 -28.24 -4.19 0.26
CA GLY A 421 -29.42 -4.83 -0.34
C GLY A 421 -29.49 -4.65 -1.86
N HIS A 422 -28.89 -3.56 -2.35
CA HIS A 422 -29.00 -3.04 -3.70
C HIS A 422 -27.65 -2.47 -4.14
N ILE A 423 -26.60 -3.29 -4.07
CA ILE A 423 -25.28 -2.94 -4.59
C ILE A 423 -25.45 -2.65 -6.08
N ALA A 424 -25.07 -1.43 -6.51
CA ALA A 424 -25.34 -0.92 -7.84
C ALA A 424 -24.09 -0.49 -8.62
N GLN A 425 -23.00 -0.10 -7.93
CA GLN A 425 -21.76 0.32 -8.58
C GLN A 425 -20.53 -0.12 -7.79
N MET A 426 -19.42 -0.30 -8.51
CA MET A 426 -18.07 -0.41 -7.98
C MET A 426 -17.17 0.58 -8.72
N ILE A 427 -16.42 1.42 -7.99
CA ILE A 427 -15.47 2.35 -8.58
C ILE A 427 -14.07 1.91 -8.17
N ILE A 428 -13.18 1.77 -9.16
CA ILE A 428 -11.79 1.41 -8.92
C ILE A 428 -10.89 2.58 -9.28
N ALA A 429 -9.85 2.80 -8.49
CA ALA A 429 -8.82 3.80 -8.77
C ALA A 429 -7.45 3.27 -8.35
N GLY A 430 -6.38 3.75 -8.97
CA GLY A 430 -5.04 3.26 -8.69
C GLY A 430 -3.99 4.37 -8.81
N ALA A 431 -2.81 4.13 -8.26
CA ALA A 431 -1.62 4.91 -8.61
C ALA A 431 -1.00 4.47 -9.94
N SER A 432 -1.17 3.19 -10.30
CA SER A 432 -0.69 2.66 -11.57
C SER A 432 -1.63 3.08 -12.71
N PRO A 433 -1.12 3.68 -13.80
CA PRO A 433 -1.95 4.04 -14.96
C PRO A 433 -2.44 2.81 -15.73
N THR A 434 -1.81 1.65 -15.52
CA THR A 434 -2.21 0.37 -16.08
C THR A 434 -2.40 -0.64 -14.95
N ILE A 435 -3.48 -1.42 -14.96
CA ILE A 435 -3.70 -2.54 -14.05
C ILE A 435 -4.40 -3.69 -14.78
N TYR A 436 -4.35 -4.88 -14.19
CA TYR A 436 -5.17 -6.01 -14.63
C TYR A 436 -6.03 -6.46 -13.45
N LEU A 437 -7.32 -6.66 -13.70
CA LEU A 437 -8.26 -7.25 -12.76
C LEU A 437 -8.76 -8.58 -13.27
N ASP A 438 -8.89 -9.53 -12.37
CA ASP A 438 -9.54 -10.80 -12.60
C ASP A 438 -10.29 -11.22 -11.32
N ASN A 439 -11.13 -12.25 -11.41
CA ASN A 439 -11.85 -12.84 -10.28
C ASN A 439 -12.47 -11.80 -9.33
N VAL A 440 -13.39 -11.00 -9.84
CA VAL A 440 -14.15 -10.01 -9.06
C VAL A 440 -15.44 -10.64 -8.57
N TYR A 441 -15.52 -10.95 -7.27
CA TYR A 441 -16.70 -11.60 -6.68
C TYR A 441 -16.89 -11.29 -5.20
N PHE A 442 -18.12 -11.34 -4.73
CA PHE A 442 -18.45 -11.28 -3.30
C PHE A 442 -18.61 -12.71 -2.77
N TYR A 443 -18.20 -12.95 -1.53
CA TYR A 443 -18.45 -14.25 -0.90
C TYR A 443 -18.77 -14.16 0.60
N LYS A 444 -19.41 -15.22 1.09
CA LYS A 444 -19.63 -15.46 2.51
C LYS A 444 -18.70 -16.56 3.01
N VAL A 445 -18.17 -16.40 4.20
CA VAL A 445 -17.49 -17.48 4.91
C VAL A 445 -18.58 -18.36 5.56
N PRO A 446 -18.66 -19.66 5.25
CA PRO A 446 -19.60 -20.54 5.93
C PRO A 446 -19.30 -20.57 7.43
N VAL A 447 -20.29 -20.26 8.26
CA VAL A 447 -20.20 -20.53 9.69
C VAL A 447 -20.37 -22.04 9.87
N PRO A 448 -19.41 -22.75 10.48
CA PRO A 448 -19.58 -24.17 10.75
C PRO A 448 -20.83 -24.37 11.61
N THR A 449 -21.59 -25.44 11.37
CA THR A 449 -22.79 -25.79 12.15
C THR A 449 -22.49 -26.73 13.31
N SER A 450 -21.25 -27.22 13.39
CA SER A 450 -20.70 -28.02 14.49
C SER A 450 -19.20 -27.71 14.66
N PRO A 451 -18.60 -27.96 15.84
CA PRO A 451 -17.20 -27.69 16.05
C PRO A 451 -16.33 -28.60 15.17
N PRO A 452 -15.38 -28.04 14.39
CA PRO A 452 -14.53 -28.84 13.51
C PRO A 452 -13.39 -29.57 14.24
N VAL A 453 -13.09 -29.18 15.49
CA VAL A 453 -12.06 -29.74 16.36
C VAL A 453 -12.62 -29.92 17.77
N ALA A 454 -12.03 -30.83 18.56
CA ALA A 454 -12.38 -31.00 19.97
C ALA A 454 -12.16 -29.72 20.78
N ALA A 455 -12.83 -29.59 21.93
CA ALA A 455 -12.54 -28.50 22.86
C ALA A 455 -11.08 -28.59 23.36
N PRO A 456 -10.45 -27.45 23.72
CA PRO A 456 -9.11 -27.46 24.27
C PRO A 456 -9.00 -28.36 25.51
N THR A 457 -7.98 -29.22 25.56
CA THR A 457 -7.75 -30.09 26.73
C THR A 457 -7.43 -29.25 27.96
N PRO A 458 -8.16 -29.43 29.07
CA PRO A 458 -7.88 -28.71 30.32
C PRO A 458 -6.45 -28.94 30.84
N THR A 459 -5.86 -27.90 31.43
CA THR A 459 -4.47 -27.91 31.93
C THR A 459 -4.35 -27.85 33.45
N ALA A 460 -5.47 -27.70 34.17
CA ALA A 460 -5.46 -27.67 35.63
C ALA A 460 -4.96 -29.02 36.18
N PRO A 461 -4.09 -29.04 37.21
CA PRO A 461 -3.66 -30.30 37.81
C PRO A 461 -4.86 -31.09 38.33
N ALA A 462 -4.97 -32.37 38.00
CA ALA A 462 -6.13 -33.20 38.34
C ALA A 462 -6.47 -33.24 39.84
N GLY A 463 -5.47 -33.11 40.72
CA GLY A 463 -5.68 -33.04 42.18
C GLY A 463 -6.38 -31.75 42.66
N ASN A 464 -6.42 -30.73 41.81
CA ASN A 464 -7.02 -29.42 42.07
C ASN A 464 -8.38 -29.25 41.38
N VAL A 465 -8.94 -30.32 40.81
CA VAL A 465 -10.13 -30.28 39.97
C VAL A 465 -11.25 -31.15 40.55
N ILE A 466 -12.47 -30.61 40.55
CA ILE A 466 -13.72 -31.37 40.66
C ILE A 466 -14.40 -31.31 39.30
N SER A 467 -14.32 -32.41 38.53
CA SER A 467 -14.88 -32.47 37.18
C SER A 467 -16.32 -32.99 37.20
N LEU A 468 -17.21 -32.34 36.46
CA LEU A 468 -18.55 -32.84 36.13
C LEU A 468 -18.58 -33.50 34.75
N TYR A 469 -17.84 -32.95 33.80
CA TYR A 469 -17.72 -33.48 32.44
C TYR A 469 -16.40 -33.08 31.79
N SER A 470 -15.52 -34.05 31.54
CA SER A 470 -14.29 -33.88 30.76
C SER A 470 -13.70 -35.26 30.44
N ASN A 471 -13.04 -35.40 29.30
CA ASN A 471 -12.20 -36.56 29.01
C ASN A 471 -10.85 -36.52 29.75
N ALA A 472 -10.43 -35.36 30.28
CA ALA A 472 -9.12 -35.17 30.92
C ALA A 472 -9.09 -35.57 32.41
N TYR A 473 -10.26 -35.64 33.07
CA TYR A 473 -10.38 -35.87 34.51
C TYR A 473 -11.41 -36.95 34.84
N PRO A 474 -11.28 -37.62 36.00
CA PRO A 474 -12.36 -38.41 36.56
C PRO A 474 -13.58 -37.54 36.89
N ASN A 475 -14.74 -37.86 36.29
CA ASN A 475 -15.97 -37.11 36.48
C ASN A 475 -16.73 -37.57 37.73
N ARG A 476 -17.29 -36.61 38.47
CA ARG A 476 -18.27 -36.84 39.53
C ARG A 476 -19.61 -37.26 38.93
N GLN A 477 -20.42 -37.92 39.74
CA GLN A 477 -21.75 -38.34 39.33
C GLN A 477 -22.64 -37.11 39.11
N VAL A 478 -23.23 -37.02 37.91
CA VAL A 478 -24.31 -36.09 37.56
C VAL A 478 -25.58 -36.92 37.37
N ASN A 479 -26.68 -36.50 37.99
CA ASN A 479 -27.96 -37.21 37.91
C ASN A 479 -28.56 -37.12 36.52
N THR A 480 -28.60 -35.91 35.97
CA THR A 480 -29.05 -35.67 34.60
C THR A 480 -28.41 -34.41 34.03
N TRP A 481 -28.20 -34.42 32.72
CA TRP A 481 -27.76 -33.26 31.92
C TRP A 481 -28.92 -32.54 31.23
N SER A 482 -30.13 -33.06 31.38
CA SER A 482 -31.39 -32.42 31.00
C SER A 482 -32.47 -32.85 32.00
N ALA A 483 -32.86 -31.93 32.87
CA ALA A 483 -33.85 -32.18 33.90
C ALA A 483 -35.27 -32.12 33.34
N ASP A 484 -36.22 -32.85 33.93
CA ASP A 484 -37.63 -32.90 33.44
C ASP A 484 -38.32 -31.52 33.41
N TRP A 485 -37.76 -30.54 34.12
CA TRP A 485 -38.24 -29.16 34.20
C TRP A 485 -37.55 -28.21 33.23
N ASP A 486 -36.58 -28.66 32.44
CA ASP A 486 -35.88 -27.84 31.45
C ASP A 486 -36.64 -27.69 30.12
N GLN A 487 -36.09 -26.86 29.22
CA GLN A 487 -36.58 -26.67 27.87
C GLN A 487 -35.39 -26.66 26.91
N ALA A 488 -34.78 -27.82 26.72
CA ALA A 488 -33.70 -28.05 25.77
C ALA A 488 -33.66 -29.53 25.35
N ASP A 489 -33.18 -29.79 24.13
CA ASP A 489 -32.77 -31.14 23.75
C ASP A 489 -31.27 -31.29 24.02
N VAL A 490 -30.85 -32.42 24.60
CA VAL A 490 -29.43 -32.77 24.78
C VAL A 490 -29.09 -34.07 24.04
N GLU A 491 -28.00 -34.05 23.29
CA GLU A 491 -27.41 -35.25 22.69
C GLU A 491 -25.92 -35.37 23.04
N ASP A 492 -25.46 -36.60 23.31
CA ASP A 492 -24.05 -36.92 23.41
C ASP A 492 -23.49 -37.25 22.03
N LEU A 493 -22.35 -36.65 21.69
CA LEU A 493 -21.63 -36.92 20.44
C LEU A 493 -20.12 -36.91 20.68
N GLN A 494 -19.35 -37.28 19.65
CA GLN A 494 -17.90 -37.14 19.68
C GLN A 494 -17.43 -36.14 18.63
N VAL A 495 -16.58 -35.19 19.04
CA VAL A 495 -15.87 -34.29 18.14
C VAL A 495 -14.39 -34.62 18.17
N ALA A 496 -13.87 -35.09 17.04
CA ALA A 496 -12.47 -35.54 16.91
C ALA A 496 -12.03 -36.56 18.00
N GLY A 497 -12.97 -37.42 18.45
CA GLY A 497 -12.72 -38.45 19.47
C GLY A 497 -12.82 -38.00 20.93
N ASN A 498 -13.15 -36.73 21.19
CA ASN A 498 -13.48 -36.19 22.52
C ASN A 498 -15.01 -36.19 22.70
N ASP A 499 -15.49 -36.52 23.89
CA ASP A 499 -16.92 -36.57 24.20
C ASP A 499 -17.45 -35.14 24.38
N THR A 500 -18.54 -34.81 23.71
CA THR A 500 -19.12 -33.46 23.72
C THR A 500 -20.63 -33.55 23.85
N LYS A 501 -21.22 -32.68 24.68
CA LYS A 501 -22.67 -32.50 24.74
C LYS A 501 -23.10 -31.46 23.74
N LYS A 502 -24.15 -31.72 22.98
CA LYS A 502 -24.80 -30.71 22.16
C LYS A 502 -26.20 -30.45 22.70
N TYR A 503 -26.47 -29.19 22.94
CA TYR A 503 -27.79 -28.68 23.27
C TYR A 503 -28.41 -28.02 22.05
N SER A 504 -29.69 -28.30 21.80
CA SER A 504 -30.49 -27.66 20.75
C SER A 504 -31.88 -27.29 21.25
N ASN A 505 -32.56 -26.40 20.53
CA ASN A 505 -33.88 -25.87 20.91
C ASN A 505 -33.91 -25.28 22.33
N VAL A 506 -32.78 -24.68 22.75
CA VAL A 506 -32.60 -24.23 24.12
C VAL A 506 -33.41 -22.96 24.39
N VAL A 507 -34.29 -23.04 25.39
CA VAL A 507 -34.78 -21.88 26.14
C VAL A 507 -33.98 -21.78 27.45
N PHE A 508 -33.84 -22.90 28.15
CA PHE A 508 -32.91 -23.10 29.26
C PHE A 508 -32.68 -24.61 29.47
N ALA A 509 -31.46 -25.00 29.84
CA ALA A 509 -31.08 -26.40 30.13
C ALA A 509 -30.79 -26.57 31.61
N GLY A 510 -31.36 -27.62 32.21
CA GLY A 510 -31.23 -27.94 33.63
C GLY A 510 -30.33 -29.14 33.87
N ILE A 511 -29.27 -28.97 34.66
CA ILE A 511 -28.33 -30.04 35.01
C ILE A 511 -28.41 -30.26 36.52
N GLU A 512 -28.61 -31.51 36.94
CA GLU A 512 -28.78 -31.85 38.36
C GLU A 512 -27.73 -32.86 38.82
N PHE A 513 -27.21 -32.65 40.03
CA PHE A 513 -26.31 -33.54 40.76
C PHE A 513 -26.74 -33.62 42.23
N THR A 514 -28.05 -33.61 42.45
CA THR A 514 -28.72 -33.54 43.76
C THR A 514 -28.48 -34.77 44.64
N SER A 515 -28.25 -35.96 44.06
CA SER A 515 -27.96 -37.17 44.83
C SER A 515 -26.53 -37.22 45.38
N ALA A 516 -25.63 -36.42 44.80
CA ALA A 516 -24.24 -36.28 45.23
C ALA A 516 -23.78 -34.82 45.06
N PRO A 517 -24.30 -33.88 45.89
CA PRO A 517 -23.95 -32.48 45.79
C PRO A 517 -22.44 -32.25 45.86
N ILE A 518 -21.99 -31.19 45.19
CA ILE A 518 -20.58 -30.84 45.08
C ILE A 518 -20.21 -29.85 46.17
N ASP A 519 -19.24 -30.23 47.00
CA ASP A 519 -18.53 -29.29 47.87
C ASP A 519 -17.42 -28.60 47.06
N ALA A 520 -17.73 -27.40 46.58
CA ALA A 520 -16.81 -26.50 45.90
C ALA A 520 -16.28 -25.39 46.81
N SER A 521 -16.38 -25.53 48.14
CA SER A 521 -16.00 -24.49 49.10
C SER A 521 -14.51 -24.10 48.98
N ALA A 522 -13.66 -25.06 48.64
CA ALA A 522 -12.22 -24.84 48.43
C ALA A 522 -11.88 -24.34 47.02
N MET A 523 -12.82 -24.40 46.06
CA MET A 523 -12.58 -24.08 44.66
C MET A 523 -12.64 -22.58 44.41
N THR A 524 -11.76 -22.08 43.55
CA THR A 524 -11.65 -20.64 43.25
C THR A 524 -12.18 -20.29 41.87
N ASN A 525 -12.35 -21.26 40.97
CA ASN A 525 -12.86 -21.05 39.63
C ASN A 525 -13.90 -22.12 39.24
N PHE A 526 -14.85 -21.72 38.42
CA PHE A 526 -15.69 -22.59 37.60
C PHE A 526 -15.26 -22.48 36.14
N HIS A 527 -15.12 -23.61 35.46
CA HIS A 527 -14.70 -23.68 34.06
C HIS A 527 -15.75 -24.40 33.21
N MET A 528 -15.96 -23.92 31.99
CA MET A 528 -16.64 -24.64 30.92
C MET A 528 -16.10 -24.24 29.55
N SER A 529 -16.07 -25.18 28.61
CA SER A 529 -15.81 -24.88 27.20
C SER A 529 -17.12 -24.90 26.42
N VAL A 530 -17.42 -23.81 25.72
CA VAL A 530 -18.66 -23.64 24.94
C VAL A 530 -18.32 -23.30 23.49
N TRP A 531 -18.99 -23.94 22.55
CA TRP A 531 -18.95 -23.60 21.11
C TRP A 531 -20.37 -23.43 20.60
N THR A 532 -20.62 -22.44 19.74
CA THR A 532 -21.97 -22.23 19.19
C THR A 532 -21.93 -21.84 17.72
N PRO A 533 -22.82 -22.38 16.86
CA PRO A 533 -22.99 -21.92 15.49
C PRO A 533 -23.87 -20.66 15.41
N ASP A 534 -24.53 -20.27 16.50
CA ASP A 534 -25.46 -19.16 16.54
C ASP A 534 -24.71 -17.82 16.61
N ALA A 535 -25.34 -16.75 16.12
CA ALA A 535 -24.79 -15.39 16.20
C ALA A 535 -24.63 -14.93 17.65
N THR A 536 -23.42 -14.51 18.05
CA THR A 536 -23.11 -14.08 19.42
C THR A 536 -22.95 -12.56 19.58
N ALA A 537 -23.12 -11.79 18.50
CA ALA A 537 -23.05 -10.33 18.55
C ALA A 537 -24.11 -9.75 19.50
N LEU A 538 -23.78 -8.65 20.18
CA LEU A 538 -24.69 -7.97 21.12
C LEU A 538 -26.03 -7.64 20.44
N PRO A 539 -27.17 -7.74 21.16
CA PRO A 539 -27.31 -7.93 22.62
C PRO A 539 -27.36 -9.38 23.09
N LYS A 540 -27.01 -10.37 22.26
CA LYS A 540 -27.10 -11.80 22.58
C LYS A 540 -26.20 -12.20 23.75
N SER A 541 -26.69 -13.09 24.60
CA SER A 541 -25.96 -13.55 25.80
C SER A 541 -26.17 -15.04 26.09
N PHE A 542 -25.21 -15.64 26.78
CA PHE A 542 -25.28 -16.97 27.37
C PHE A 542 -25.00 -16.83 28.86
N ARG A 543 -25.79 -17.48 29.71
CA ARG A 543 -25.75 -17.29 31.15
C ARG A 543 -25.69 -18.63 31.86
N ILE A 544 -24.89 -18.66 32.92
CA ILE A 544 -24.59 -19.85 33.71
C ILE A 544 -25.05 -19.55 35.13
N LYS A 545 -26.01 -20.32 35.62
CA LYS A 545 -26.50 -20.23 36.99
C LYS A 545 -26.07 -21.44 37.79
N LEU A 546 -25.54 -21.21 38.97
CA LEU A 546 -25.21 -22.26 39.95
C LEU A 546 -26.13 -22.13 41.15
N VAL A 547 -26.56 -23.26 41.70
CA VAL A 547 -27.48 -23.34 42.85
C VAL A 547 -26.90 -24.28 43.91
N ASP A 548 -26.79 -23.77 45.13
CA ASP A 548 -26.42 -24.49 46.36
C ASP A 548 -27.68 -24.68 47.22
N PHE A 549 -27.95 -25.91 47.66
CA PHE A 549 -29.13 -26.25 48.49
C PHE A 549 -28.90 -26.01 49.99
N GLY A 550 -27.94 -25.17 50.36
CA GLY A 550 -27.67 -24.82 51.74
C GLY A 550 -27.16 -25.99 52.58
N ALA A 551 -27.05 -25.79 53.89
CA ALA A 551 -26.51 -26.79 54.82
C ALA A 551 -27.46 -27.97 55.07
N ASN A 552 -28.76 -27.80 54.81
CA ASN A 552 -29.74 -28.88 54.95
C ASN A 552 -29.73 -29.86 53.75
N GLY A 553 -29.13 -29.48 52.62
CA GLY A 553 -29.06 -30.29 51.40
C GLY A 553 -30.39 -30.50 50.69
N THR A 554 -31.38 -29.62 50.92
CA THR A 554 -32.73 -29.69 50.34
C THR A 554 -33.11 -28.39 49.65
N PHE A 555 -33.64 -28.49 48.43
CA PHE A 555 -34.13 -27.32 47.69
C PHE A 555 -35.30 -26.65 48.40
N ASP A 556 -35.33 -25.32 48.36
CA ASP A 556 -36.34 -24.45 48.98
C ASP A 556 -36.45 -24.65 50.50
N GLY A 557 -35.31 -24.97 51.15
CA GLY A 557 -35.20 -25.18 52.59
C GLY A 557 -35.01 -23.90 53.40
N GLY A 558 -34.84 -22.76 52.71
CA GLY A 558 -34.66 -21.43 53.28
C GLY A 558 -33.20 -21.01 53.49
N ASP A 559 -32.23 -21.86 53.13
CA ASP A 559 -30.79 -21.62 53.18
C ASP A 559 -30.09 -21.79 51.82
N ASP A 560 -30.87 -22.02 50.76
CA ASP A 560 -30.41 -22.06 49.38
C ASP A 560 -29.74 -20.75 48.95
N SER A 561 -28.72 -20.85 48.10
CA SER A 561 -28.07 -19.69 47.49
C SER A 561 -27.79 -19.93 46.01
N GLU A 562 -27.90 -18.87 45.20
CA GLU A 562 -27.77 -18.98 43.76
C GLU A 562 -27.31 -17.68 43.12
N HIS A 563 -26.63 -17.78 41.98
CA HIS A 563 -26.30 -16.63 41.15
C HIS A 563 -26.18 -17.01 39.68
N GLU A 564 -26.56 -16.08 38.81
CA GLU A 564 -26.44 -16.21 37.36
C GLU A 564 -25.35 -15.28 36.83
N TYR A 565 -24.34 -15.86 36.17
CA TYR A 565 -23.25 -15.12 35.54
C TYR A 565 -23.49 -14.99 34.03
N THR A 566 -23.26 -13.81 33.46
CA THR A 566 -23.51 -13.52 32.04
C THR A 566 -22.22 -13.50 31.21
N VAL A 567 -22.26 -14.22 30.09
CA VAL A 567 -21.21 -14.27 29.07
C VAL A 567 -21.78 -13.74 27.74
N ASN A 568 -21.09 -12.81 27.09
CA ASN A 568 -21.49 -12.24 25.80
C ASN A 568 -20.25 -11.81 24.98
N ALA A 569 -20.46 -11.16 23.83
CA ALA A 569 -19.36 -10.70 22.97
C ALA A 569 -18.42 -9.65 23.61
N SER A 570 -18.75 -9.09 24.77
CA SER A 570 -17.89 -8.16 25.55
C SER A 570 -17.21 -8.80 26.77
N SER A 571 -17.45 -10.09 27.04
CA SER A 571 -16.78 -10.84 28.11
C SER A 571 -15.30 -11.11 27.78
N THR A 572 -14.53 -11.60 28.76
CA THR A 572 -13.13 -12.00 28.56
C THR A 572 -12.93 -13.46 29.00
N PRO A 573 -12.69 -14.41 28.07
CA PRO A 573 -12.72 -14.24 26.61
C PRO A 573 -14.13 -13.90 26.08
N PRO A 574 -14.25 -13.25 24.91
CA PRO A 574 -15.55 -12.93 24.32
C PRO A 574 -16.23 -14.19 23.81
N LEU A 575 -17.56 -14.22 23.86
CA LEU A 575 -18.35 -15.27 23.23
C LEU A 575 -18.35 -15.08 21.70
N VAL A 576 -17.81 -16.05 20.95
CA VAL A 576 -17.62 -15.96 19.50
C VAL A 576 -18.30 -17.12 18.78
N THR A 577 -19.10 -16.79 17.76
CA THR A 577 -19.71 -17.76 16.84
C THR A 577 -18.64 -18.61 16.13
N GLY A 578 -18.86 -19.93 16.07
CA GLY A 578 -18.03 -20.85 15.28
C GLY A 578 -16.68 -21.22 15.92
N SER A 579 -16.40 -20.81 17.16
CA SER A 579 -15.15 -21.11 17.87
C SER A 579 -15.39 -21.60 19.30
N TRP A 580 -14.47 -22.43 19.83
CA TRP A 580 -14.52 -22.87 21.22
C TRP A 580 -14.08 -21.71 22.12
N VAL A 581 -14.89 -21.43 23.14
CA VAL A 581 -14.61 -20.43 24.17
C VAL A 581 -14.51 -21.14 25.50
N SER A 582 -13.30 -21.19 26.06
CA SER A 582 -13.05 -21.71 27.40
C SER A 582 -13.30 -20.61 28.44
N ILE A 583 -14.48 -20.67 29.03
CA ILE A 583 -14.99 -19.73 30.02
C ILE A 583 -14.45 -20.15 31.39
N ASN A 584 -13.68 -19.28 32.05
CA ASN A 584 -13.20 -19.49 33.41
C ASN A 584 -13.69 -18.36 34.31
N ILE A 585 -14.63 -18.66 35.19
CA ILE A 585 -15.32 -17.69 36.04
C ILE A 585 -14.75 -17.81 37.45
N PRO A 586 -14.19 -16.73 38.03
CA PRO A 586 -13.87 -16.68 39.44
C PRO A 586 -15.13 -16.99 40.27
N MET A 587 -15.03 -17.91 41.23
CA MET A 587 -16.18 -18.25 42.10
C MET A 587 -16.68 -17.03 42.91
N SER A 588 -15.84 -16.00 43.09
CA SER A 588 -16.23 -14.72 43.69
C SER A 588 -17.24 -13.91 42.87
N ASP A 589 -17.31 -14.15 41.56
CA ASP A 589 -18.19 -13.41 40.66
C ASP A 589 -19.63 -13.92 40.73
N PHE A 590 -19.85 -15.11 41.29
CA PHE A 590 -21.17 -15.61 41.66
C PHE A 590 -21.65 -14.97 42.97
N THR A 591 -21.84 -13.65 42.96
CA THR A 591 -22.04 -12.85 44.19
C THR A 591 -23.25 -13.24 45.05
N GLY A 592 -24.27 -13.86 44.45
CA GLY A 592 -25.45 -14.40 45.15
C GLY A 592 -25.30 -15.83 45.66
N LEU A 593 -24.24 -16.54 45.25
CA LEU A 593 -23.92 -17.91 45.66
C LEU A 593 -23.14 -17.88 46.98
N THR A 594 -23.84 -17.56 48.06
CA THR A 594 -23.27 -17.33 49.40
C THR A 594 -22.78 -18.61 50.07
N ALA A 595 -23.29 -19.77 49.66
CA ALA A 595 -22.84 -21.11 50.06
C ALA A 595 -22.32 -21.90 48.84
N ARG A 596 -21.34 -22.78 49.07
CA ARG A 596 -20.70 -23.60 48.02
C ARG A 596 -20.43 -25.05 48.44
N ALA A 597 -20.99 -25.48 49.57
CA ALA A 597 -20.74 -26.80 50.14
C ALA A 597 -21.68 -27.88 49.60
N HIS A 598 -22.82 -27.48 49.03
CA HIS A 598 -23.86 -28.36 48.53
C HIS A 598 -24.40 -27.85 47.20
N LEU A 599 -23.50 -27.54 46.24
CA LEU A 599 -23.91 -27.24 44.87
C LEU A 599 -24.66 -28.46 44.34
N ALA A 600 -25.87 -28.24 43.83
CA ALA A 600 -26.77 -29.32 43.44
C ALA A 600 -27.32 -29.18 42.03
N GLN A 601 -27.31 -27.95 41.47
CA GLN A 601 -27.81 -27.69 40.12
C GLN A 601 -26.94 -26.68 39.37
N MET A 602 -26.95 -26.83 38.04
CA MET A 602 -26.44 -25.84 37.09
C MET A 602 -27.52 -25.60 36.03
N ILE A 603 -27.79 -24.33 35.70
CA ILE A 603 -28.74 -23.94 34.67
C ILE A 603 -28.03 -23.12 33.60
N LEU A 604 -28.19 -23.52 32.35
CA LEU A 604 -27.64 -22.83 31.19
C LEU A 604 -28.80 -22.16 30.44
N VAL A 605 -28.77 -20.84 30.34
CA VAL A 605 -29.90 -20.06 29.80
C VAL A 605 -29.38 -18.91 28.96
N GLY A 606 -30.12 -18.47 27.95
CA GLY A 606 -29.70 -17.33 27.15
C GLY A 606 -30.36 -17.30 25.79
N ASP A 607 -29.65 -16.69 24.84
CA ASP A 607 -30.11 -16.47 23.47
C ASP A 607 -29.54 -17.49 22.46
N LEU A 608 -28.73 -18.45 22.92
CA LEU A 608 -28.18 -19.51 22.07
C LEU A 608 -29.19 -20.64 21.95
N GLY A 609 -29.75 -20.84 20.76
CA GLY A 609 -30.64 -21.95 20.47
C GLY A 609 -29.90 -23.27 20.26
N THR A 610 -28.63 -23.23 19.83
CA THR A 610 -27.73 -24.39 19.75
C THR A 610 -26.36 -24.07 20.33
N PHE A 611 -25.83 -24.95 21.17
CA PHE A 611 -24.43 -24.90 21.61
C PHE A 611 -23.87 -26.29 21.93
N PHE A 612 -22.55 -26.39 21.97
CA PHE A 612 -21.78 -27.57 22.29
C PHE A 612 -20.99 -27.27 23.56
N LEU A 613 -20.95 -28.24 24.47
CA LEU A 613 -20.41 -28.11 25.81
C LEU A 613 -19.42 -29.24 26.08
N ASP A 614 -18.24 -28.88 26.57
CA ASP A 614 -17.24 -29.81 27.10
C ASP A 614 -16.51 -29.16 28.30
N ASN A 615 -15.72 -29.93 29.05
CA ASN A 615 -14.83 -29.48 30.11
C ASN A 615 -15.52 -28.66 31.18
N VAL A 616 -16.59 -29.20 31.79
CA VAL A 616 -17.30 -28.59 32.91
C VAL A 616 -16.67 -29.04 34.23
N TYR A 617 -15.99 -28.14 34.93
CA TYR A 617 -15.33 -28.47 36.20
C TYR A 617 -15.12 -27.25 37.11
N PHE A 618 -14.92 -27.51 38.40
CA PHE A 618 -14.42 -26.54 39.36
C PHE A 618 -12.94 -26.76 39.61
N SER A 619 -12.18 -25.70 39.81
CA SER A 619 -10.76 -25.83 40.13
C SER A 619 -10.25 -24.83 41.14
N THR A 620 -9.22 -25.20 41.89
CA THR A 620 -8.36 -24.24 42.57
C THR A 620 -7.35 -23.70 41.57
N SER A 621 -6.96 -22.43 41.71
CA SER A 621 -5.83 -21.89 40.95
C SER A 621 -4.57 -22.61 41.42
N ALA A 622 -4.07 -23.56 40.62
CA ALA A 622 -2.74 -24.10 40.83
C ALA A 622 -1.73 -23.05 40.41
N THR A 623 -0.82 -22.66 41.31
CA THR A 623 0.44 -22.05 40.88
C THR A 623 1.23 -23.12 40.15
N LEU A 624 1.12 -23.14 38.82
CA LEU A 624 1.99 -23.97 37.99
C LEU A 624 3.43 -23.55 38.28
N THR A 625 4.31 -24.50 38.59
CA THR A 625 5.74 -24.26 38.80
C THR A 625 6.56 -24.50 37.53
N ALA A 626 5.93 -25.09 36.50
CA ALA A 626 6.50 -25.37 35.18
C ALA A 626 5.37 -25.47 34.14
N PRO A 627 5.66 -25.25 32.83
CA PRO A 627 4.69 -25.48 31.77
C PRO A 627 4.37 -26.98 31.66
N VAL A 628 3.10 -27.29 31.37
CA VAL A 628 2.60 -28.68 31.19
C VAL A 628 2.34 -29.04 29.72
N SER A 629 2.29 -28.03 28.86
CA SER A 629 2.19 -28.15 27.40
C SER A 629 3.40 -27.48 26.75
N PRO A 630 3.82 -27.93 25.55
CA PRO A 630 4.97 -27.34 24.87
C PRO A 630 4.63 -25.93 24.38
N ALA A 631 5.64 -25.11 24.09
CA ALA A 631 5.39 -23.83 23.43
C ALA A 631 4.75 -24.08 22.04
N PRO A 632 3.85 -23.19 21.56
CA PRO A 632 3.24 -23.34 20.24
C PRO A 632 4.29 -23.49 19.14
N ALA A 633 4.13 -24.42 18.21
CA ALA A 633 5.10 -24.57 17.13
C ALA A 633 5.12 -23.31 16.24
N PRO A 634 6.30 -22.75 15.89
CA PRO A 634 6.40 -21.66 14.94
C PRO A 634 6.09 -22.14 13.51
N THR A 635 5.46 -21.29 12.70
CA THR A 635 4.97 -21.63 11.34
C THR A 635 5.63 -20.81 10.23
N PHE A 636 6.76 -20.17 10.52
CA PHE A 636 7.53 -19.40 9.54
C PHE A 636 8.13 -20.31 8.45
N ALA A 637 8.32 -19.78 7.25
CA ALA A 637 8.97 -20.53 6.18
C ALA A 637 10.44 -20.78 6.55
N ALA A 638 10.92 -22.03 6.47
CA ALA A 638 12.25 -22.41 6.94
C ALA A 638 13.40 -21.63 6.27
N GLY A 639 13.21 -21.13 5.04
CA GLY A 639 14.20 -20.30 4.33
C GLY A 639 14.33 -18.88 4.87
N ASP A 640 13.35 -18.44 5.67
CA ASP A 640 13.23 -17.09 6.22
C ASP A 640 13.54 -17.05 7.72
N VAL A 641 14.08 -18.13 8.29
CA VAL A 641 14.34 -18.27 9.73
C VAL A 641 15.82 -18.51 10.01
N ILE A 642 16.34 -17.81 11.01
CA ILE A 642 17.57 -18.17 11.74
C ILE A 642 17.16 -18.63 13.13
N SER A 643 17.32 -19.92 13.41
CA SER A 643 16.98 -20.49 14.72
C SER A 643 18.19 -20.54 15.65
N LEU A 644 18.07 -19.93 16.83
CA LEU A 644 19.05 -20.09 17.92
C LEU A 644 18.64 -21.29 18.79
N PHE A 645 17.35 -21.46 19.05
CA PHE A 645 16.79 -22.60 19.78
C PHE A 645 15.34 -22.86 19.38
N SER A 646 15.08 -24.01 18.77
CA SER A 646 13.74 -24.50 18.43
C SER A 646 13.80 -25.98 18.07
N ASN A 647 12.70 -26.69 18.28
CA ASN A 647 12.49 -28.04 17.75
C ASN A 647 11.97 -28.05 16.30
N ALA A 648 11.47 -26.92 15.80
CA ALA A 648 10.86 -26.82 14.48
C ALA A 648 11.89 -26.55 13.37
N TYR A 649 13.06 -26.00 13.71
CA TYR A 649 14.08 -25.58 12.75
C TYR A 649 15.47 -26.08 13.14
N PRO A 650 16.38 -26.28 12.17
CA PRO A 650 17.79 -26.52 12.47
C PRO A 650 18.42 -25.33 13.23
N ASN A 651 18.96 -25.60 14.41
CA ASN A 651 19.56 -24.57 15.26
C ASN A 651 20.98 -24.20 14.81
N ARG A 652 21.31 -22.91 14.89
CA ARG A 652 22.69 -22.42 14.79
C ARG A 652 23.48 -22.85 16.03
N THR A 653 24.80 -22.91 15.89
CA THR A 653 25.66 -23.21 17.03
C THR A 653 25.68 -22.00 17.96
N ILE A 654 25.38 -22.25 19.24
CA ILE A 654 25.46 -21.26 20.32
C ILE A 654 26.56 -21.72 21.26
N ASP A 655 27.49 -20.84 21.62
CA ASP A 655 28.66 -21.19 22.43
C ASP A 655 28.23 -21.60 23.84
N THR A 656 27.32 -20.82 24.44
CA THR A 656 26.72 -21.13 25.73
C THR A 656 25.39 -20.43 25.93
N TRP A 657 24.48 -21.08 26.66
CA TRP A 657 23.22 -20.53 27.15
C TRP A 657 23.31 -19.98 28.58
N SER A 658 24.48 -20.09 29.19
CA SER A 658 24.84 -19.49 30.48
C SER A 658 26.32 -19.12 30.46
N ALA A 659 26.59 -17.84 30.23
CA ALA A 659 27.93 -17.30 30.17
C ALA A 659 28.54 -17.23 31.56
N GLY A 660 29.87 -17.38 31.69
CA GLY A 660 30.54 -17.39 33.00
C GLY A 660 30.43 -16.08 33.81
N TRP A 661 29.88 -15.03 33.21
CA TRP A 661 29.62 -13.73 33.83
C TRP A 661 28.13 -13.52 34.18
N ASP A 662 27.26 -14.50 33.93
CA ASP A 662 25.84 -14.43 34.26
C ASP A 662 25.53 -14.66 35.74
N GLN A 663 24.26 -14.45 36.10
CA GLN A 663 23.70 -14.75 37.42
C GLN A 663 22.35 -15.45 37.21
N ALA A 664 22.41 -16.68 36.71
CA ALA A 664 21.27 -17.56 36.53
C ALA A 664 21.73 -19.02 36.50
N ASP A 665 20.85 -19.93 36.91
CA ASP A 665 21.01 -21.35 36.58
C ASP A 665 20.22 -21.65 35.30
N VAL A 666 20.82 -22.42 34.38
CA VAL A 666 20.14 -22.92 33.18
C VAL A 666 20.10 -24.45 33.19
N ALA A 667 18.97 -25.02 32.78
CA ALA A 667 18.82 -26.45 32.55
C ALA A 667 18.00 -26.73 31.29
N ASP A 668 18.37 -27.78 30.59
CA ASP A 668 17.56 -28.34 29.50
C ASP A 668 16.49 -29.25 30.10
N VAL A 669 15.23 -28.96 29.77
CA VAL A 669 14.08 -29.76 30.23
C VAL A 669 13.23 -30.19 29.05
N GLN A 670 12.43 -31.23 29.26
CA GLN A 670 11.44 -31.72 28.30
C GLN A 670 10.05 -31.34 28.77
N VAL A 671 9.28 -30.69 27.89
CA VAL A 671 7.86 -30.38 28.13
C VAL A 671 7.06 -31.07 27.04
N ALA A 672 6.39 -32.17 27.40
CA ALA A 672 5.63 -33.01 26.46
C ALA A 672 6.42 -33.41 25.19
N GLY A 673 7.73 -33.68 25.33
CA GLY A 673 8.61 -34.09 24.24
C GLY A 673 9.23 -32.94 23.43
N ASN A 674 9.06 -31.70 23.89
CA ASN A 674 9.68 -30.51 23.32
C ASN A 674 10.83 -30.05 24.25
N ASP A 675 12.01 -29.81 23.66
CA ASP A 675 13.20 -29.24 24.32
C ASP A 675 12.93 -27.78 24.74
N VAL A 676 13.12 -27.47 26.02
CA VAL A 676 12.89 -26.12 26.59
C VAL A 676 14.07 -25.71 27.46
N LYS A 677 14.51 -24.45 27.38
CA LYS A 677 15.48 -23.87 28.32
C LYS A 677 14.74 -23.41 29.58
N LYS A 678 15.10 -23.97 30.74
CA LYS A 678 14.62 -23.52 32.05
C LYS A 678 15.69 -22.66 32.72
N TYR A 679 15.32 -21.44 33.09
CA TYR A 679 16.13 -20.55 33.89
C TYR A 679 15.58 -20.42 35.32
N THR A 680 16.46 -20.50 36.32
CA THR A 680 16.13 -20.28 37.74
C THR A 680 17.16 -19.38 38.42
N ASN A 681 16.81 -18.81 39.57
CA ASN A 681 17.67 -17.90 40.33
C ASN A 681 18.17 -16.71 39.50
N VAL A 682 17.35 -16.24 38.56
CA VAL A 682 17.78 -15.25 37.56
C VAL A 682 17.85 -13.86 38.17
N VAL A 683 19.02 -13.24 38.06
CA VAL A 683 19.20 -11.79 38.06
C VAL A 683 19.38 -11.32 36.61
N PHE A 684 20.24 -12.01 35.87
CA PHE A 684 20.35 -11.94 34.41
C PHE A 684 21.05 -13.20 33.87
N ALA A 685 20.67 -13.65 32.69
CA ALA A 685 21.27 -14.78 31.98
C ALA A 685 21.99 -14.29 30.72
N GLY A 686 23.24 -14.69 30.55
CA GLY A 686 24.07 -14.35 29.39
C GLY A 686 24.14 -15.51 28.40
N ILE A 687 23.79 -15.25 27.14
CA ILE A 687 23.87 -16.21 26.04
C ILE A 687 24.90 -15.69 25.04
N GLU A 688 25.87 -16.52 24.68
CA GLU A 688 26.97 -16.15 23.79
C GLU A 688 27.02 -17.03 22.55
N PHE A 689 27.25 -16.40 21.41
CA PHE A 689 27.47 -17.00 20.10
C PHE A 689 28.54 -16.19 19.37
N THR A 690 29.64 -15.99 20.09
CA THR A 690 30.81 -15.20 19.70
C THR A 690 31.74 -15.94 18.74
N SER A 691 31.79 -17.27 18.80
CA SER A 691 32.60 -18.07 17.86
C SER A 691 32.00 -18.09 16.45
N GLN A 692 30.68 -17.93 16.36
CA GLN A 692 29.91 -17.84 15.12
C GLN A 692 28.79 -16.81 15.26
N THR A 693 29.14 -15.53 15.08
CA THR A 693 28.18 -14.44 15.13
C THR A 693 27.06 -14.61 14.09
N ILE A 694 25.86 -14.15 14.42
CA ILE A 694 24.69 -14.22 13.57
C ILE A 694 24.56 -12.97 12.71
N ASN A 695 24.53 -13.15 11.39
CA ASN A 695 24.14 -12.09 10.46
C ASN A 695 22.62 -12.05 10.30
N ALA A 696 22.00 -11.08 10.95
CA ALA A 696 20.56 -10.83 10.94
C ALA A 696 20.18 -9.61 10.08
N THR A 697 21.06 -9.12 9.19
CA THR A 697 20.79 -7.91 8.39
C THR A 697 19.54 -8.02 7.51
N ALA A 698 19.24 -9.23 7.02
CA ALA A 698 18.06 -9.52 6.22
C ALA A 698 16.80 -9.84 7.05
N MET A 699 16.93 -9.98 8.37
CA MET A 699 15.82 -10.32 9.26
C MET A 699 15.05 -9.06 9.67
N THR A 700 13.75 -9.19 9.88
CA THR A 700 12.87 -8.08 10.27
C THR A 700 12.41 -8.20 11.71
N HIS A 701 12.35 -9.41 12.27
CA HIS A 701 11.84 -9.69 13.62
C HIS A 701 12.76 -10.60 14.44
N PHE A 702 12.66 -10.45 15.75
CA PHE A 702 13.19 -11.37 16.76
C PHE A 702 12.01 -11.98 17.52
N THR A 703 12.00 -13.29 17.67
CA THR A 703 10.92 -14.03 18.34
C THR A 703 11.45 -14.87 19.49
N LEU A 704 10.69 -14.93 20.58
CA LEU A 704 10.83 -15.95 21.63
C LEU A 704 9.45 -16.36 22.17
N ASP A 705 9.32 -17.61 22.60
CA ASP A 705 8.23 -18.04 23.46
C ASP A 705 8.71 -18.03 24.92
N LEU A 706 7.97 -17.33 25.79
CA LEU A 706 8.29 -17.16 27.19
C LEU A 706 7.15 -17.69 28.08
N TRP A 707 7.48 -18.49 29.08
CA TRP A 707 6.56 -18.93 30.12
C TRP A 707 7.17 -18.69 31.50
N THR A 708 6.39 -18.21 32.46
CA THR A 708 6.87 -18.01 33.84
C THR A 708 5.84 -18.47 34.86
N PRO A 709 6.26 -19.16 35.94
CA PRO A 709 5.39 -19.45 37.08
C PRO A 709 5.23 -18.24 38.01
N ASP A 710 6.09 -17.22 37.85
CA ASP A 710 6.14 -16.07 38.73
C ASP A 710 5.03 -15.06 38.39
N PRO A 711 4.51 -14.31 39.38
CA PRO A 711 3.58 -13.22 39.14
C PRO A 711 4.15 -12.16 38.18
N THR A 712 3.38 -11.80 37.14
CA THR A 712 3.79 -10.81 36.13
C THR A 712 3.13 -9.43 36.32
N ASP A 713 2.40 -9.24 37.43
CA ASP A 713 1.79 -7.96 37.76
C ASP A 713 2.84 -6.87 38.03
N ALA A 714 2.50 -5.62 37.71
CA ALA A 714 3.39 -4.48 37.93
C ALA A 714 3.87 -4.43 39.39
N PRO A 715 5.16 -4.13 39.64
CA PRO A 715 6.15 -3.56 38.72
C PRO A 715 7.04 -4.60 38.00
N LYS A 716 6.67 -5.88 37.96
CA LYS A 716 7.52 -6.95 37.43
C LYS A 716 7.73 -6.84 35.91
N ASN A 717 8.99 -6.93 35.47
CA ASN A 717 9.35 -6.90 34.05
C ASN A 717 10.28 -8.06 33.67
N PHE A 718 10.22 -8.41 32.39
CA PHE A 718 11.24 -9.20 31.69
C PHE A 718 11.90 -8.30 30.65
N ARG A 719 13.19 -8.45 30.42
CA ARG A 719 13.98 -7.60 29.53
C ARG A 719 14.89 -8.44 28.68
N ILE A 720 15.05 -8.02 27.43
CA ILE A 720 15.88 -8.70 26.44
C ILE A 720 16.85 -7.68 25.90
N LYS A 721 18.13 -7.97 25.98
CA LYS A 721 19.18 -7.17 25.35
C LYS A 721 19.84 -7.97 24.24
N LEU A 722 19.96 -7.36 23.07
CA LEU A 722 20.73 -7.89 21.95
C LEU A 722 21.99 -7.05 21.76
N VAL A 723 23.10 -7.70 21.43
CA VAL A 723 24.41 -7.06 21.21
C VAL A 723 25.00 -7.53 19.88
N ASP A 724 25.29 -6.58 19.01
CA ASP A 724 26.03 -6.72 17.75
C ASP A 724 27.46 -6.20 17.95
N PHE A 725 28.47 -7.00 17.61
CA PHE A 725 29.89 -6.61 17.77
C PHE A 725 30.40 -5.71 16.64
N GLY A 726 29.51 -5.02 15.91
CA GLY A 726 29.89 -4.07 14.88
C GLY A 726 30.57 -4.71 13.67
N ALA A 727 31.18 -3.89 12.82
CA ALA A 727 31.81 -4.37 11.58
C ALA A 727 33.11 -5.14 11.83
N ASN A 728 33.76 -4.91 12.97
CA ASN A 728 35.02 -5.57 13.32
C ASN A 728 34.83 -7.00 13.87
N GLY A 729 33.60 -7.39 14.25
CA GLY A 729 33.26 -8.70 14.80
C GLY A 729 33.82 -8.99 16.20
N ALA A 730 34.17 -7.95 16.97
CA ALA A 730 34.79 -8.05 18.29
C ALA A 730 34.28 -6.98 19.27
N PHE A 731 33.90 -7.43 20.48
CA PHE A 731 33.42 -6.56 21.55
C PHE A 731 34.45 -5.52 22.00
N GLY A 732 34.01 -4.28 22.25
CA GLY A 732 34.81 -3.19 22.80
C GLY A 732 35.51 -2.31 21.76
N GLY A 733 35.01 -2.30 20.52
CA GLY A 733 35.64 -1.64 19.35
C GLY A 733 35.15 -0.22 19.03
N ASN A 734 34.21 0.33 19.81
CA ASN A 734 33.42 1.54 19.53
C ASN A 734 32.45 1.43 18.33
N ASP A 735 32.28 0.25 17.74
CA ASP A 735 31.29 -0.06 16.70
C ASP A 735 30.21 -1.04 17.16
N ASP A 736 30.24 -1.45 18.44
CA ASP A 736 29.21 -2.29 19.03
C ASP A 736 27.86 -1.57 19.06
N ALA A 737 26.79 -2.29 18.70
CA ALA A 737 25.42 -1.80 18.79
C ALA A 737 24.61 -2.69 19.75
N GLU A 738 23.88 -2.07 20.67
CA GLU A 738 23.11 -2.80 21.66
C GLU A 738 21.85 -2.05 22.08
N HIS A 739 20.81 -2.80 22.44
CA HIS A 739 19.60 -2.23 23.01
C HIS A 739 18.91 -3.24 23.92
N GLU A 740 18.39 -2.74 25.05
CA GLU A 740 17.56 -3.52 25.98
C GLU A 740 16.09 -3.13 25.81
N LEU A 741 15.24 -4.12 25.55
CA LEU A 741 13.81 -3.97 25.42
C LEU A 741 13.11 -4.53 26.66
N THR A 742 12.04 -3.87 27.12
CA THR A 742 11.23 -4.30 28.27
C THR A 742 9.89 -4.91 27.86
N LEU A 743 9.59 -6.09 28.40
CA LEU A 743 8.34 -6.83 28.30
C LEU A 743 7.64 -6.85 29.67
N SER A 744 6.34 -6.54 29.68
CA SER A 744 5.52 -6.47 30.89
C SER A 744 4.07 -6.86 30.60
N ARG A 745 3.21 -6.80 31.62
CA ARG A 745 1.75 -7.00 31.45
C ARG A 745 1.09 -5.94 30.54
N ALA A 746 1.77 -4.82 30.28
CA ALA A 746 1.33 -3.77 29.36
C ALA A 746 1.86 -3.94 27.92
N SER A 747 2.69 -4.96 27.67
CA SER A 747 3.16 -5.29 26.31
C SER A 747 2.03 -5.88 25.46
N THR A 748 2.24 -5.94 24.14
CA THR A 748 1.32 -6.59 23.20
C THR A 748 2.07 -7.69 22.45
N PRO A 749 1.76 -8.98 22.67
CA PRO A 749 0.81 -9.51 23.67
C PRO A 749 1.28 -9.27 25.13
N PRO A 750 0.36 -9.28 26.12
CA PRO A 750 0.71 -9.05 27.52
C PRO A 750 1.50 -10.23 28.09
N LEU A 751 2.52 -9.95 28.91
CA LEU A 751 3.21 -10.98 29.67
C LEU A 751 2.30 -11.54 30.77
N THR A 752 2.10 -12.86 30.78
CA THR A 752 1.16 -13.54 31.69
C THR A 752 1.83 -14.64 32.50
N THR A 753 1.41 -14.80 33.75
CA THR A 753 1.79 -15.92 34.60
C THR A 753 1.13 -17.21 34.13
N GLY A 754 1.89 -18.31 34.12
CA GLY A 754 1.37 -19.67 33.91
C GLY A 754 1.03 -20.03 32.46
N ASN A 755 1.29 -19.16 31.48
CA ASN A 755 0.98 -19.38 30.07
C ASN A 755 2.18 -19.06 29.17
N TRP A 756 2.25 -19.75 28.02
CA TRP A 756 3.24 -19.44 26.98
C TRP A 756 2.81 -18.17 26.26
N VAL A 757 3.72 -17.21 26.15
CA VAL A 757 3.52 -15.98 25.39
C VAL A 757 4.59 -15.89 24.31
N ARG A 758 4.15 -15.87 23.05
CA ARG A 758 5.02 -15.57 21.92
C ARG A 758 5.20 -14.06 21.81
N PHE A 759 6.43 -13.60 21.95
CA PHE A 759 6.79 -12.23 21.60
C PHE A 759 7.42 -12.22 20.23
N ASP A 760 6.72 -11.67 19.25
CA ASP A 760 7.24 -11.43 17.91
C ASP A 760 7.55 -9.95 17.74
N ILE A 761 8.83 -9.61 17.83
CA ILE A 761 9.29 -8.25 18.09
C ILE A 761 9.99 -7.72 16.84
N PRO A 762 9.48 -6.62 16.23
CA PRO A 762 10.20 -5.96 15.15
C PRO A 762 11.60 -5.56 15.62
N LEU A 763 12.64 -5.89 14.86
CA LEU A 763 14.02 -5.54 15.21
C LEU A 763 14.22 -4.02 15.29
N THR A 764 13.35 -3.23 14.65
CA THR A 764 13.30 -1.77 14.79
C THR A 764 12.91 -1.28 16.19
N ALA A 765 12.29 -2.12 17.02
CA ALA A 765 12.03 -1.82 18.43
C ALA A 765 13.31 -1.76 19.26
N PHE A 766 14.37 -2.45 18.81
CA PHE A 766 15.71 -2.37 19.42
C PHE A 766 16.45 -1.13 18.91
N THR A 767 15.99 0.06 19.29
CA THR A 767 16.44 1.34 18.69
C THR A 767 17.95 1.61 18.78
N GLY A 768 18.65 1.03 19.76
CA GLY A 768 20.10 1.10 19.91
C GLY A 768 20.89 0.05 19.10
N LEU A 769 20.20 -0.96 18.54
CA LEU A 769 20.79 -2.02 17.71
C LEU A 769 20.92 -1.54 16.25
N THR A 770 21.78 -0.55 16.05
CA THR A 770 22.00 0.13 14.76
C THR A 770 22.68 -0.76 13.71
N THR A 771 23.39 -1.80 14.13
CA THR A 771 23.96 -2.85 13.27
C THR A 771 23.42 -4.23 13.66
N ARG A 772 23.38 -5.15 12.68
CA ARG A 772 22.83 -6.52 12.82
C ARG A 772 23.63 -7.56 12.02
N GLY A 773 24.88 -7.22 11.69
CA GLY A 773 25.75 -8.06 10.85
C GLY A 773 26.49 -9.13 11.64
N HIS A 774 26.71 -8.89 12.94
CA HIS A 774 27.52 -9.71 13.83
C HIS A 774 26.88 -9.74 15.22
N LEU A 775 25.59 -10.12 15.29
CA LEU A 775 24.97 -10.40 16.58
C LEU A 775 25.80 -11.48 17.28
N ALA A 776 26.15 -11.25 18.53
CA ALA A 776 27.10 -12.11 19.25
C ALA A 776 26.63 -12.49 20.65
N GLN A 777 25.74 -11.70 21.25
CA GLN A 777 25.22 -11.95 22.59
C GLN A 777 23.73 -11.62 22.69
N MET A 778 23.06 -12.37 23.56
CA MET A 778 21.72 -12.09 24.05
C MET A 778 21.74 -12.12 25.58
N ILE A 779 21.10 -11.15 26.23
CA ILE A 779 20.99 -11.10 27.67
C ILE A 779 19.51 -11.08 28.04
N LEU A 780 19.11 -12.04 28.87
CA LEU A 780 17.76 -12.12 29.44
C LEU A 780 17.83 -11.62 30.87
N VAL A 781 17.14 -10.51 31.15
CA VAL A 781 17.17 -9.82 32.45
C VAL A 781 15.75 -9.75 32.96
N GLY A 782 15.50 -9.90 34.26
CA GLY A 782 14.13 -9.70 34.73
C GLY A 782 13.93 -9.81 36.22
N ASP A 783 12.80 -9.30 36.67
CA ASP A 783 12.32 -9.46 38.06
C ASP A 783 11.61 -10.81 38.29
N LEU A 784 11.75 -11.72 37.32
CA LEU A 784 11.18 -13.06 37.23
C LEU A 784 12.29 -14.09 37.53
N PRO A 785 12.39 -14.58 38.78
CA PRO A 785 13.47 -15.50 39.16
C PRO A 785 13.40 -16.86 38.46
N THR A 786 12.25 -17.26 37.90
CA THR A 786 12.06 -18.49 37.14
C THR A 786 11.33 -18.21 35.83
N PHE A 787 11.86 -18.70 34.71
CA PHE A 787 11.15 -18.70 33.44
C PHE A 787 11.67 -19.82 32.52
N PHE A 788 10.89 -20.07 31.48
CA PHE A 788 11.11 -21.10 30.48
C PHE A 788 11.09 -20.43 29.11
N VAL A 789 12.04 -20.78 28.25
CA VAL A 789 12.20 -20.22 26.91
C VAL A 789 12.23 -21.33 25.87
N ASP A 790 11.48 -21.14 24.80
CA ASP A 790 11.54 -21.95 23.58
C ASP A 790 11.44 -21.02 22.35
N ASN A 791 11.71 -21.55 21.15
CA ASN A 791 11.59 -20.86 19.86
C ASN A 791 12.24 -19.48 19.83
N VAL A 792 13.53 -19.42 20.17
CA VAL A 792 14.38 -18.23 20.03
C VAL A 792 14.85 -18.11 18.59
N LEU A 793 14.23 -17.19 17.84
CA LEU A 793 14.36 -17.08 16.38
C LEU A 793 14.61 -15.65 15.94
N LEU A 794 15.20 -15.50 14.76
CA LEU A 794 15.12 -14.30 13.92
C LEU A 794 14.44 -14.68 12.61
N HIS A 795 13.48 -13.89 12.12
CA HIS A 795 12.78 -14.17 10.87
C HIS A 795 12.49 -12.89 10.05
N LYS A 796 12.01 -13.05 8.82
CA LYS A 796 11.73 -11.94 7.90
C LYS A 796 10.38 -11.96 7.23
#